data_AF-A0A8H7LZK9-F1
#
_entry.id   AF-A0A8H7LZK9-F1
#
_cell.length_a   1.000
_cell.length_b   1.000
_cell.length_c   1.000
_cell.angle_alpha   90.00
_cell.angle_beta   90.00
_cell.angle_gamma   90.00
#
_symmetry.space_group_name_H-M   'P 1'
#
loop_
_entity.id
_entity.type
_entity.pdbx_description
1 polymer ?
#
loop_
_entity_poly.entity_id
_entity_poly.type
_entity_poly.pdbx_seq_one_letter_code
_entity_poly.pdbx_strand_id
1 'polypeptide(L)'
;MVSTSPDPPDSPPAYALTDQPGNFEVALVAQPSTQELLVSLVPPAKPQLNEKKTGRRAPVDLCLVIDVSGSMNTEAPVPGEQDKNETTGLSVLDVVKHATRTIIESMGDDDRIAVVTFSDSAEIIAPLTFMNKNNREAVWSSVEGLRTTGMTNLWDGLKTGMNVLTGNIPAGKRASPKSSTRPVSPPRPPPVLAMFATQRGPLRHAIGLVDRPQPFPLPTQELRAPPEPNIKTPNLEIQDSTSTQLDSNEQRLSAVFILTDGQPNVEPPRGHIPMIKSYLDALSADAPKFTISTFGFGYNLDSRLLDEIAHLGQGMYGFIPDSGMVGTVFVHALANLMATWATGCVLDIEVVTKDPKAETQVVVMGALPVTYSSWGASIKVGDIQYGQSKDFVIKLPSACFGSGPRQGVTITAKHLPHTHSDKVSLNLIAALEPNHEVESSIVLQHHVFRLSFIDAVSKILEESKRPNVTDLLQRQFEQSIASYLNDPVLKNYEPSKALAMDITSQVILGLEPKNWARWGVHYIPSIARSHQRQQCLNFKDEGLQVYGRDSDIFISTRDHIDQIFDSLPPPTPSLRGQAVYRPGSQIPAMYTPVGSMASYRSKKLPCFAGWCYIDTESGKIRLSELGRGTVVRTPSGTARVAAVLRTLCSGQMTELCTIGQLAITPWHPIYHNGSWVFPTQIQQAKLLPCDYVYSVLLEPSSDPESHAVFIEGIRCVTLGHGCIDSVRAHPFLGDYTRVVESLSQLDGYYDKSGVVDCAGVVRQYRKVLTAIRVHKRQTDQNRLLDTDPISAAVTRALGYSTNVILAVSLPPPDLENLVSVLPRDTVLVDGEVTNTAKVYILPFTKATYGRFIPALNAIVAFANDKGFEGVLFQSVEVKIDPENVKKMVGLCVGNVLVVGKAFDAHTFHKGLDDGSSQVYLTGRTCPWNTLAVWNLNKLARTGFLLTSETNTPPNSSAIEEAPTIALHQKLFPGQSRALLVRFAAEDGWGTVWADPARIEWHARKMASKDTSAAAHISNVGLSGSITIVEHVQIN
;
A
#
# COMPACT_ATOMS: atom_id res chain seq x y z
N MET A 1 32.25 16.83 -47.41
CA MET A 1 32.93 16.14 -46.31
C MET A 1 32.32 16.60 -45.00
N VAL A 2 31.36 15.86 -44.45
CA VAL A 2 31.32 15.47 -43.03
C VAL A 2 30.62 14.12 -43.02
N SER A 3 31.32 13.14 -42.49
CA SER A 3 31.02 11.72 -42.49
C SER A 3 29.96 11.41 -41.44
N THR A 4 28.88 10.75 -41.84
CA THR A 4 27.91 10.09 -40.97
C THR A 4 28.55 8.82 -40.38
N SER A 5 28.68 8.75 -39.05
CA SER A 5 28.88 7.49 -38.33
C SER A 5 27.51 6.90 -37.98
N PRO A 6 27.28 5.60 -38.20
CA PRO A 6 26.07 4.91 -37.75
C PRO A 6 26.14 4.68 -36.23
N ASP A 7 25.03 4.91 -35.54
CA ASP A 7 24.86 4.47 -34.15
C ASP A 7 25.02 2.94 -34.07
N PRO A 8 25.71 2.42 -33.04
CA PRO A 8 25.86 0.98 -32.87
C PRO A 8 24.51 0.32 -32.53
N PRO A 9 24.22 -0.87 -33.09
CA PRO A 9 23.15 -1.73 -32.60
C PRO A 9 23.61 -2.44 -31.31
N ASP A 10 22.65 -2.87 -30.49
CA ASP A 10 22.75 -3.85 -29.40
C ASP A 10 22.50 -3.32 -27.98
N SER A 11 21.27 -3.56 -27.53
CA SER A 11 20.95 -3.97 -26.16
C SER A 11 19.66 -4.79 -26.20
N PRO A 12 19.68 -6.12 -25.97
CA PRO A 12 18.48 -6.89 -25.72
C PRO A 12 17.88 -6.54 -24.33
N PRO A 13 16.57 -6.76 -24.13
CA PRO A 13 15.77 -5.95 -23.22
C PRO A 13 15.65 -6.58 -21.83
N ALA A 14 16.08 -5.83 -20.83
CA ALA A 14 15.36 -5.73 -19.58
C ALA A 14 15.02 -4.23 -19.42
N TYR A 15 13.77 -3.90 -19.09
CA TYR A 15 13.26 -2.53 -18.87
C TYR A 15 12.85 -1.68 -20.09
N ALA A 16 12.91 -2.21 -21.31
CA ALA A 16 12.00 -1.71 -22.35
C ALA A 16 10.60 -2.30 -22.09
N LEU A 17 9.54 -1.55 -22.42
CA LEU A 17 8.21 -2.10 -22.66
C LEU A 17 8.26 -3.02 -23.89
N THR A 18 9.02 -4.11 -23.81
CA THR A 18 8.75 -5.29 -24.63
C THR A 18 7.43 -5.85 -24.16
N ASP A 19 6.56 -6.21 -25.09
CA ASP A 19 5.37 -7.03 -24.84
C ASP A 19 5.73 -8.10 -23.81
N GLN A 20 5.37 -7.87 -22.55
CA GLN A 20 5.72 -8.80 -21.47
C GLN A 20 5.08 -10.13 -21.85
N PRO A 21 5.85 -11.23 -21.79
CA PRO A 21 5.37 -12.50 -22.29
C PRO A 21 4.07 -12.84 -21.57
N GLY A 22 3.06 -13.25 -22.35
CA GLY A 22 1.85 -13.78 -21.75
C GLY A 22 2.18 -14.93 -20.80
N ASN A 23 3.22 -15.72 -21.10
CA ASN A 23 3.57 -16.98 -20.46
C ASN A 23 4.75 -16.86 -19.47
N PHE A 24 4.90 -17.88 -18.62
CA PHE A 24 6.08 -18.05 -17.75
C PHE A 24 7.32 -18.38 -18.58
N GLU A 25 8.42 -17.66 -18.35
CA GLU A 25 9.67 -17.80 -19.09
C GLU A 25 10.89 -17.95 -18.16
N VAL A 26 11.91 -18.65 -18.64
CA VAL A 26 13.25 -18.70 -18.02
C VAL A 26 14.20 -17.94 -18.94
N ALA A 27 14.60 -16.73 -18.53
CA ALA A 27 15.56 -15.93 -19.26
C ALA A 27 16.98 -16.16 -18.72
N LEU A 28 17.95 -16.28 -19.63
CA LEU A 28 19.35 -16.57 -19.32
C LEU A 28 20.25 -15.44 -19.83
N VAL A 29 21.19 -14.99 -18.99
CA VAL A 29 22.27 -14.08 -19.38
C VAL A 29 23.58 -14.58 -18.78
N ALA A 30 24.56 -14.90 -19.63
CA ALA A 30 25.85 -15.45 -19.23
C ALA A 30 26.98 -14.46 -19.47
N GLN A 31 27.93 -14.38 -18.54
CA GLN A 31 29.15 -13.61 -18.71
C GLN A 31 30.38 -14.53 -18.59
N PRO A 32 30.95 -14.99 -19.71
CA PRO A 32 32.06 -15.95 -19.70
C PRO A 32 33.29 -15.47 -18.94
N SER A 33 33.57 -14.16 -18.93
CA SER A 33 34.74 -13.57 -18.26
C SER A 33 34.72 -13.76 -16.74
N THR A 34 33.54 -13.79 -16.13
CA THR A 34 33.34 -14.01 -14.68
C THR A 34 32.78 -15.39 -14.35
N GLN A 35 32.51 -16.21 -15.38
CA GLN A 35 31.88 -17.53 -15.26
C GLN A 35 30.49 -17.49 -14.59
N GLU A 36 29.78 -16.38 -14.74
CA GLU A 36 28.49 -16.13 -14.08
C GLU A 36 27.32 -16.29 -15.06
N LEU A 37 26.27 -16.97 -14.61
CA LEU A 37 24.99 -17.11 -15.29
C LEU A 37 23.88 -16.51 -14.42
N LEU A 38 23.19 -15.50 -14.96
CA LEU A 38 21.91 -15.03 -14.45
C LEU A 38 20.79 -15.91 -14.99
N VAL A 39 19.99 -16.46 -14.09
CA VAL A 39 18.74 -17.16 -14.40
C VAL A 39 17.58 -16.35 -13.82
N SER A 40 16.72 -15.84 -14.70
CA SER A 40 15.54 -15.05 -14.35
C SER A 40 14.28 -15.85 -14.64
N LEU A 41 13.51 -16.16 -13.59
CA LEU A 41 12.17 -16.72 -13.71
C LEU A 41 11.18 -15.56 -13.87
N VAL A 42 10.58 -15.43 -15.05
CA VAL A 42 9.70 -14.31 -15.42
C VAL A 42 8.25 -14.81 -15.44
N PRO A 43 7.45 -14.55 -14.39
CA PRO A 43 6.04 -14.93 -14.34
C PRO A 43 5.16 -14.05 -15.21
N PRO A 44 3.95 -14.52 -15.56
CA PRO A 44 2.93 -13.69 -16.17
C PRO A 44 2.67 -12.42 -15.36
N ALA A 45 2.47 -11.30 -16.04
CA ALA A 45 2.12 -10.03 -15.40
C ALA A 45 0.68 -10.02 -14.87
N LYS A 46 -0.20 -10.77 -15.54
CA LYS A 46 -1.65 -10.81 -15.30
C LYS A 46 -2.18 -12.24 -15.46
N PRO A 47 -3.32 -12.57 -14.85
CA PRO A 47 -3.97 -13.86 -15.06
C PRO A 47 -4.43 -13.99 -16.52
N GLN A 48 -4.21 -15.14 -17.14
CA GLN A 48 -4.65 -15.38 -18.52
C GLN A 48 -6.13 -15.81 -18.61
N LEU A 49 -6.71 -15.67 -19.80
CA LEU A 49 -8.14 -15.93 -20.07
C LEU A 49 -8.57 -17.39 -19.80
N ASN A 50 -7.65 -18.34 -19.89
CA ASN A 50 -7.90 -19.77 -19.70
C ASN A 50 -7.47 -20.29 -18.32
N GLU A 51 -6.86 -19.43 -17.50
CA GLU A 51 -6.29 -19.79 -16.20
C GLU A 51 -7.34 -19.81 -15.07
N LYS A 52 -8.57 -19.33 -15.31
CA LYS A 52 -9.63 -19.24 -14.28
C LYS A 52 -11.01 -19.54 -14.85
N LYS A 53 -11.78 -20.38 -14.14
CA LYS A 53 -13.24 -20.53 -14.38
C LYS A 53 -14.04 -19.26 -14.06
N THR A 54 -13.51 -18.34 -13.24
CA THR A 54 -14.30 -17.27 -12.59
C THR A 54 -13.64 -15.88 -12.55
N GLY A 55 -12.48 -15.65 -13.18
CA GLY A 55 -11.78 -14.34 -13.15
C GLY A 55 -11.21 -13.89 -11.78
N ARG A 56 -11.56 -14.56 -10.66
CA ARG A 56 -11.16 -14.23 -9.28
C ARG A 56 -9.76 -14.71 -8.91
N ARG A 57 -9.04 -14.03 -8.02
CA ARG A 57 -7.72 -14.49 -7.55
C ARG A 57 -7.81 -15.83 -6.82
N ALA A 58 -6.66 -16.47 -6.64
CA ALA A 58 -6.53 -17.70 -5.89
C ALA A 58 -7.14 -17.60 -4.48
N PRO A 59 -8.01 -18.53 -4.05
CA PRO A 59 -8.48 -18.57 -2.68
C PRO A 59 -7.34 -18.86 -1.69
N VAL A 60 -7.38 -18.17 -0.55
CA VAL A 60 -6.34 -18.25 0.49
C VAL A 60 -6.87 -19.01 1.71
N ASP A 61 -6.03 -19.88 2.26
CA ASP A 61 -6.16 -20.49 3.60
C ASP A 61 -5.06 -19.91 4.51
N LEU A 62 -5.45 -18.94 5.34
CA LEU A 62 -4.51 -18.25 6.22
C LEU A 62 -4.71 -18.68 7.66
N CYS A 63 -3.68 -19.26 8.28
CA CYS A 63 -3.66 -19.54 9.71
C CYS A 63 -2.85 -18.46 10.44
N LEU A 64 -3.54 -17.63 11.21
CA LEU A 64 -2.92 -16.66 12.11
C LEU A 64 -2.61 -17.33 13.45
N VAL A 65 -1.32 -17.40 13.79
CA VAL A 65 -0.82 -17.93 15.05
C VAL A 65 -0.37 -16.74 15.90
N ILE A 66 -1.25 -16.34 16.83
CA ILE A 66 -1.11 -15.12 17.63
C ILE A 66 -0.56 -15.47 19.00
N ASP A 67 0.55 -14.85 19.34
CA ASP A 67 1.07 -14.86 20.71
C ASP A 67 0.12 -14.10 21.62
N VAL A 68 -0.32 -14.74 22.70
CA VAL A 68 -1.11 -14.12 23.77
C VAL A 68 -0.40 -14.26 25.11
N SER A 69 0.91 -14.42 25.11
CA SER A 69 1.73 -14.46 26.32
C SER A 69 1.65 -13.17 27.13
N GLY A 70 2.06 -13.22 28.38
CA GLY A 70 2.07 -12.04 29.26
C GLY A 70 2.87 -10.84 28.70
N SER A 71 3.93 -11.08 27.91
CA SER A 71 4.75 -10.01 27.31
C SER A 71 3.97 -9.16 26.33
N MET A 72 2.98 -9.74 25.63
CA MET A 72 2.16 -9.04 24.65
C MET A 72 1.30 -7.90 25.26
N ASN A 73 1.24 -7.82 26.59
CA ASN A 73 0.63 -6.72 27.35
C ASN A 73 1.59 -5.53 27.55
N THR A 74 2.80 -5.60 27.01
CA THR A 74 3.76 -4.48 27.01
C THR A 74 3.22 -3.37 26.10
N GLU A 75 3.54 -2.13 26.43
CA GLU A 75 3.19 -0.97 25.61
C GLU A 75 3.72 -1.16 24.17
N ALA A 76 2.84 -1.00 23.19
CA ALA A 76 3.22 -0.95 21.79
C ALA A 76 4.11 0.27 21.54
N PRO A 77 5.35 0.11 21.03
CA PRO A 77 6.19 1.24 20.73
C PRO A 77 5.49 2.18 19.73
N VAL A 78 5.61 3.48 19.96
CA VAL A 78 5.07 4.54 19.09
C VAL A 78 6.18 5.00 18.16
N PRO A 79 5.89 5.34 16.88
CA PRO A 79 6.90 5.88 15.98
C PRO A 79 7.65 7.08 16.59
N GLY A 80 8.99 7.02 16.54
CA GLY A 80 9.90 8.05 17.05
C GLY A 80 10.72 7.61 18.28
N GLU A 81 11.60 8.49 18.77
CA GLU A 81 12.41 8.19 19.95
C GLU A 81 11.56 8.10 21.23
N GLN A 82 11.77 7.02 21.98
CA GLN A 82 11.18 6.71 23.29
C GLN A 82 11.54 7.73 24.40
N ASP A 83 12.29 8.79 24.07
CA ASP A 83 12.60 9.92 24.96
C ASP A 83 11.37 10.80 25.27
N LYS A 84 10.25 10.46 24.65
CA LYS A 84 8.91 10.98 24.94
C LYS A 84 8.33 10.20 26.11
N ASN A 85 8.14 10.86 27.25
CA ASN A 85 7.35 10.29 28.33
C ASN A 85 5.85 10.41 27.99
N GLU A 86 5.44 9.84 26.85
CA GLU A 86 4.07 9.79 26.33
C GLU A 86 3.68 8.35 26.04
N THR A 87 2.40 8.02 26.16
CA THR A 87 1.87 6.67 25.90
C THR A 87 0.55 6.75 25.14
N THR A 88 0.38 5.87 24.15
CA THR A 88 -0.93 5.70 23.48
C THR A 88 -1.89 4.82 24.28
N GLY A 89 -1.38 4.18 25.35
CA GLY A 89 -2.09 3.15 26.11
C GLY A 89 -2.37 1.86 25.32
N LEU A 90 -1.85 1.74 24.10
CA LEU A 90 -1.97 0.52 23.30
C LEU A 90 -0.93 -0.49 23.76
N SER A 91 -1.36 -1.74 23.94
CA SER A 91 -0.45 -2.88 24.08
C SER A 91 -0.05 -3.44 22.71
N VAL A 92 1.01 -4.25 22.67
CA VAL A 92 1.38 -5.00 21.45
C VAL A 92 0.22 -5.87 20.98
N LEU A 93 -0.51 -6.52 21.90
CA LEU A 93 -1.70 -7.30 21.55
C LEU A 93 -2.80 -6.46 20.90
N ASP A 94 -3.01 -5.21 21.33
CA ASP A 94 -4.02 -4.32 20.72
C ASP A 94 -3.70 -4.00 19.26
N VAL A 95 -2.41 -3.79 18.99
CA VAL A 95 -1.89 -3.57 17.64
C VAL A 95 -2.04 -4.84 16.77
N VAL A 96 -1.76 -6.01 17.34
CA VAL A 96 -1.93 -7.32 16.68
C VAL A 96 -3.40 -7.60 16.36
N LYS A 97 -4.32 -7.28 17.28
CA LYS A 97 -5.77 -7.36 17.02
C LYS A 97 -6.15 -6.47 15.85
N HIS A 98 -5.65 -5.24 15.81
CA HIS A 98 -5.94 -4.33 14.71
C HIS A 98 -5.40 -4.83 13.36
N ALA A 99 -4.18 -5.36 13.33
CA ALA A 99 -3.63 -6.01 12.13
C ALA A 99 -4.49 -7.21 11.70
N THR A 100 -4.91 -8.03 12.65
CA THR A 100 -5.79 -9.19 12.41
C THR A 100 -7.15 -8.78 11.83
N ARG A 101 -7.76 -7.71 12.36
CA ARG A 101 -9.00 -7.12 11.81
C ARG A 101 -8.83 -6.68 10.37
N THR A 102 -7.72 -6.04 10.05
CA THR A 102 -7.39 -5.60 8.69
C THR A 102 -7.33 -6.79 7.74
N ILE A 103 -6.67 -7.87 8.16
CA ILE A 103 -6.60 -9.12 7.38
C ILE A 103 -8.01 -9.67 7.15
N ILE A 104 -8.81 -9.83 8.21
CA ILE A 104 -10.19 -10.34 8.14
C ILE A 104 -11.04 -9.53 7.13
N GLU A 105 -10.92 -8.20 7.15
CA GLU A 105 -11.71 -7.35 6.26
C GLU A 105 -11.24 -7.36 4.80
N SER A 106 -9.95 -7.59 4.57
CA SER A 106 -9.36 -7.67 3.23
C SER A 106 -9.58 -9.02 2.52
N MET A 107 -9.99 -10.05 3.26
CA MET A 107 -10.26 -11.38 2.68
C MET A 107 -11.58 -11.38 1.92
N GLY A 108 -11.61 -12.12 0.81
CA GLY A 108 -12.83 -12.35 0.02
C GLY A 108 -13.65 -13.51 0.56
N ASP A 109 -14.88 -13.65 0.08
CA ASP A 109 -15.82 -14.69 0.55
C ASP A 109 -15.30 -16.12 0.33
N ASP A 110 -14.46 -16.31 -0.69
CA ASP A 110 -13.87 -17.61 -1.05
C ASP A 110 -12.64 -17.97 -0.19
N ASP A 111 -12.11 -17.04 0.61
CA ASP A 111 -10.97 -17.29 1.49
C ASP A 111 -11.39 -17.87 2.83
N ARG A 112 -10.44 -18.56 3.49
CA ARG A 112 -10.62 -19.09 4.84
C ARG A 112 -9.53 -18.60 5.77
N ILE A 113 -9.94 -18.21 6.98
CA ILE A 113 -9.01 -17.86 8.05
C ILE A 113 -9.16 -18.86 9.21
N ALA A 114 -8.03 -19.21 9.82
CA ALA A 114 -7.99 -19.85 11.13
C ALA A 114 -7.23 -18.95 12.10
N VAL A 115 -7.65 -18.92 13.37
CA VAL A 115 -6.98 -18.17 14.42
C VAL A 115 -6.59 -19.14 15.53
N VAL A 116 -5.29 -19.30 15.71
CA VAL A 116 -4.65 -20.07 16.77
C VAL A 116 -3.99 -19.09 17.71
N THR A 117 -4.22 -19.21 19.01
CA THR A 117 -3.50 -18.44 20.02
C THR A 117 -2.57 -19.34 20.80
N PHE A 118 -1.42 -18.83 21.25
CA PHE A 118 -0.54 -19.60 22.12
C PHE A 118 -0.05 -18.79 23.32
N SER A 119 0.05 -19.48 24.45
CA SER A 119 0.72 -19.03 25.68
C SER A 119 1.54 -20.20 26.26
N ASP A 120 1.12 -20.81 27.37
CA ASP A 120 1.69 -22.06 27.88
C ASP A 120 1.40 -23.25 26.93
N SER A 121 0.26 -23.16 26.25
CA SER A 121 -0.21 -24.09 25.23
C SER A 121 -0.97 -23.35 24.15
N ALA A 122 -1.19 -24.00 23.02
CA ALA A 122 -1.91 -23.45 21.88
C ALA A 122 -3.37 -23.90 21.83
N GLU A 123 -4.25 -22.95 21.50
CA GLU A 123 -5.70 -23.11 21.39
C GLU A 123 -6.18 -22.62 20.01
N ILE A 124 -7.15 -23.34 19.43
CA ILE A 124 -7.81 -22.93 18.18
C ILE A 124 -9.05 -22.11 18.54
N ILE A 125 -8.95 -20.80 18.37
CA ILE A 125 -10.03 -19.84 18.67
C ILE A 125 -11.03 -19.76 17.52
N ALA A 126 -10.54 -19.86 16.29
CA ALA A 126 -11.36 -20.02 15.11
C ALA A 126 -10.78 -21.15 14.24
N PRO A 127 -11.54 -22.22 13.94
CA PRO A 127 -11.11 -23.20 12.95
C PRO A 127 -11.04 -22.54 11.57
N LEU A 128 -10.54 -23.26 10.57
CA LEU A 128 -10.46 -22.76 9.20
C LEU A 128 -11.87 -22.46 8.65
N THR A 129 -12.23 -21.17 8.61
CA THR A 129 -13.60 -20.67 8.42
C THR A 129 -13.66 -19.76 7.20
N PHE A 130 -14.68 -19.92 6.34
CA PHE A 130 -14.90 -19.03 5.18
C PHE A 130 -15.22 -17.59 5.61
N MET A 131 -14.64 -16.59 4.94
CA MET A 131 -14.77 -15.16 5.26
C MET A 131 -16.01 -14.48 4.66
N ASN A 132 -17.13 -15.22 4.63
CA ASN A 132 -18.44 -14.65 4.31
C ASN A 132 -18.90 -13.64 5.37
N LYS A 133 -19.91 -12.84 5.03
CA LYS A 133 -20.44 -11.76 5.87
C LYS A 133 -20.71 -12.15 7.33
N ASN A 134 -21.32 -13.31 7.59
CA ASN A 134 -21.69 -13.73 8.95
C ASN A 134 -20.47 -14.24 9.73
N ASN A 135 -19.64 -15.06 9.10
CA ASN A 135 -18.46 -15.64 9.72
C ASN A 135 -17.40 -14.59 10.03
N ARG A 136 -17.31 -13.53 9.22
CA ARG A 136 -16.41 -12.40 9.44
C ARG A 136 -16.64 -11.75 10.81
N GLU A 137 -17.88 -11.40 11.13
CA GLU A 137 -18.26 -10.81 12.43
C GLU A 137 -17.97 -11.76 13.61
N ALA A 138 -18.16 -13.06 13.41
CA ALA A 138 -17.88 -14.08 14.41
C ALA A 138 -16.39 -14.18 14.75
N VAL A 139 -15.53 -14.31 13.73
CA VAL A 139 -14.08 -14.38 13.93
C VAL A 139 -13.55 -13.05 14.49
N TRP A 140 -14.06 -11.92 13.99
CA TRP A 140 -13.75 -10.60 14.52
C TRP A 140 -14.04 -10.52 16.03
N SER A 141 -15.23 -10.94 16.45
CA SER A 141 -15.63 -10.92 17.86
C SER A 141 -14.73 -11.79 18.75
N SER A 142 -14.28 -12.93 18.23
CA SER A 142 -13.32 -13.78 18.94
C SER A 142 -11.95 -13.12 19.10
N VAL A 143 -11.48 -12.40 18.08
CA VAL A 143 -10.22 -11.63 18.13
C VAL A 143 -10.31 -10.48 19.14
N GLU A 144 -11.45 -9.81 19.26
CA GLU A 144 -11.68 -8.80 20.31
C GLU A 144 -11.57 -9.36 21.73
N GLY A 145 -12.01 -10.60 21.89
CA GLY A 145 -12.00 -11.34 23.15
C GLY A 145 -10.60 -11.70 23.65
N LEU A 146 -9.55 -11.64 22.83
CA LEU A 146 -8.22 -12.11 23.22
C LEU A 146 -7.65 -11.34 24.41
N ARG A 147 -6.98 -12.05 25.32
CA ARG A 147 -6.35 -11.52 26.53
C ARG A 147 -4.98 -12.18 26.72
N THR A 148 -4.05 -11.45 27.30
CA THR A 148 -2.71 -11.94 27.59
C THR A 148 -2.70 -12.86 28.80
N THR A 149 -1.97 -13.96 28.74
CA THR A 149 -1.86 -14.96 29.81
C THR A 149 -0.60 -15.80 29.64
N GLY A 150 -0.10 -16.40 30.72
CA GLY A 150 0.88 -17.48 30.66
C GLY A 150 2.23 -17.13 30.04
N MET A 151 2.95 -18.19 29.64
CA MET A 151 4.28 -18.17 29.03
C MET A 151 4.20 -18.11 27.49
N THR A 152 5.31 -18.40 26.79
CA THR A 152 5.52 -18.22 25.33
C THR A 152 6.00 -19.54 24.71
N ASN A 153 5.07 -20.48 24.52
CA ASN A 153 5.32 -21.79 23.91
C ASN A 153 5.14 -21.74 22.38
N LEU A 154 6.14 -21.15 21.71
CA LEU A 154 6.14 -20.93 20.27
C LEU A 154 5.97 -22.23 19.47
N TRP A 155 6.60 -23.33 19.91
CA TRP A 155 6.49 -24.62 19.25
C TRP A 155 5.06 -25.17 19.23
N ASP A 156 4.32 -25.11 20.35
CA ASP A 156 2.94 -25.63 20.37
C ASP A 156 2.01 -24.78 19.50
N GLY A 157 2.25 -23.45 19.44
CA GLY A 157 1.58 -22.53 18.52
C GLY A 157 1.82 -22.91 17.05
N LEU A 158 3.09 -22.99 16.65
CA LEU A 158 3.53 -23.42 15.31
C LEU A 158 2.92 -24.74 14.90
N LYS A 159 3.10 -25.77 15.74
CA LYS A 159 2.62 -27.13 15.46
C LYS A 159 1.10 -27.15 15.30
N THR A 160 0.37 -26.40 16.14
CA THR A 160 -1.09 -26.32 16.05
C THR A 160 -1.52 -25.59 14.78
N GLY A 161 -0.88 -24.47 14.41
CA GLY A 161 -1.17 -23.76 13.17
C GLY A 161 -0.91 -24.59 11.92
N MET A 162 0.22 -25.29 11.86
CA MET A 162 0.53 -26.23 10.76
C MET A 162 -0.51 -27.36 10.70
N ASN A 163 -0.87 -27.95 11.85
CA ASN A 163 -1.89 -29.00 11.92
C ASN A 163 -3.27 -28.55 11.42
N VAL A 164 -3.64 -27.27 11.63
CA VAL A 164 -4.90 -26.73 11.11
C VAL A 164 -4.90 -26.74 9.58
N LEU A 165 -3.80 -26.33 8.94
CA LEU A 165 -3.70 -26.31 7.48
C LEU A 165 -3.57 -27.72 6.88
N THR A 166 -2.91 -28.64 7.58
CA THR A 166 -2.75 -30.03 7.09
C THR A 166 -3.91 -30.95 7.47
N GLY A 167 -4.90 -30.47 8.22
CA GLY A 167 -6.02 -31.28 8.73
C GLY A 167 -5.65 -32.26 9.85
N ASN A 168 -4.42 -32.20 10.38
CA ASN A 168 -3.90 -33.11 11.42
C ASN A 168 -4.26 -32.63 12.85
N ILE A 169 -5.52 -32.26 13.09
CA ILE A 169 -5.97 -31.72 14.38
C ILE A 169 -6.18 -32.85 15.41
N PRO A 170 -5.42 -32.88 16.53
CA PRO A 170 -5.59 -33.90 17.56
C PRO A 170 -6.99 -33.87 18.19
N ALA A 171 -7.55 -35.03 18.55
CA ALA A 171 -8.93 -35.14 19.06
C ALA A 171 -9.24 -34.25 20.28
N GLY A 172 -8.25 -33.93 21.12
CA GLY A 172 -8.38 -33.07 22.30
C GLY A 172 -8.21 -31.56 22.05
N LYS A 173 -7.87 -31.13 20.82
CA LYS A 173 -7.66 -29.72 20.43
C LYS A 173 -8.73 -29.19 19.44
N ARG A 174 -9.81 -29.93 19.21
CA ARG A 174 -10.97 -29.44 18.43
C ARG A 174 -11.63 -28.29 19.20
N ALA A 175 -12.12 -27.27 18.48
CA ALA A 175 -12.78 -26.10 19.06
C ALA A 175 -13.78 -26.54 20.15
N SER A 176 -13.56 -26.08 21.38
CA SER A 176 -14.26 -26.58 22.56
C SER A 176 -15.70 -26.04 22.61
N PRO A 177 -16.74 -26.92 22.65
CA PRO A 177 -18.07 -26.49 23.06
C PRO A 177 -18.03 -26.24 24.57
N LYS A 178 -18.30 -25.00 25.00
CA LYS A 178 -18.09 -24.50 26.36
C LYS A 178 -18.64 -25.43 27.45
N SER A 179 -17.79 -25.75 28.43
CA SER A 179 -18.16 -26.34 29.73
C SER A 179 -18.23 -25.25 30.80
N SER A 180 -19.23 -25.35 31.67
CA SER A 180 -19.67 -24.40 32.70
C SER A 180 -18.57 -23.79 33.57
N THR A 181 -18.61 -22.46 33.72
CA THR A 181 -17.93 -21.71 34.78
C THR A 181 -18.45 -22.11 36.17
N ARG A 182 -17.57 -22.61 37.06
CA ARG A 182 -17.79 -22.48 38.51
C ARG A 182 -17.51 -21.02 38.92
N PRO A 183 -18.35 -20.37 39.73
CA PRO A 183 -18.10 -19.01 40.17
C PRO A 183 -16.94 -18.99 41.19
N VAL A 184 -15.94 -18.16 40.93
CA VAL A 184 -14.88 -17.80 41.88
C VAL A 184 -15.38 -16.62 42.72
N SER A 185 -15.37 -16.78 44.04
CA SER A 185 -15.76 -15.77 45.02
C SER A 185 -14.89 -14.49 44.94
N PRO A 186 -15.44 -13.31 45.23
CA PRO A 186 -14.69 -12.05 45.14
C PRO A 186 -13.59 -11.95 46.23
N PRO A 187 -12.48 -11.24 45.97
CA PRO A 187 -11.38 -11.08 46.92
C PRO A 187 -11.76 -10.17 48.09
N ARG A 188 -11.29 -10.53 49.29
CA ARG A 188 -11.43 -9.74 50.53
C ARG A 188 -10.61 -8.44 50.46
N PRO A 189 -11.10 -7.33 51.05
CA PRO A 189 -10.32 -6.11 51.22
C PRO A 189 -9.24 -6.26 52.32
N PRO A 190 -8.17 -5.43 52.31
CA PRO A 190 -7.08 -5.51 53.28
C PRO A 190 -7.50 -5.01 54.67
N PRO A 191 -6.80 -5.41 55.75
CA PRO A 191 -7.23 -5.09 57.11
C PRO A 191 -6.81 -3.68 57.51
N VAL A 192 -7.75 -2.93 58.09
CA VAL A 192 -7.48 -1.70 58.84
C VAL A 192 -7.21 -2.08 60.30
N LEU A 193 -6.08 -1.61 60.84
CA LEU A 193 -5.74 -1.66 62.25
C LEU A 193 -6.79 -0.88 63.06
N ALA A 194 -7.39 -1.49 64.08
CA ALA A 194 -7.13 -1.16 65.49
C ALA A 194 -8.29 -1.57 66.44
N MET A 195 -7.85 -2.05 67.60
CA MET A 195 -8.46 -1.93 68.93
C MET A 195 -9.46 -2.99 69.43
N PHE A 196 -8.91 -3.85 70.29
CA PHE A 196 -9.42 -4.24 71.61
C PHE A 196 -10.91 -4.61 71.75
N ALA A 197 -11.19 -5.88 72.03
CA ALA A 197 -11.31 -6.39 73.41
C ALA A 197 -12.17 -7.67 73.49
N THR A 198 -11.58 -8.72 74.08
CA THR A 198 -12.18 -9.68 75.05
C THR A 198 -13.44 -10.46 74.64
N GLN A 199 -13.62 -11.77 74.87
CA GLN A 199 -12.97 -12.74 75.74
C GLN A 199 -13.61 -14.14 75.51
N ARG A 200 -12.85 -15.20 75.87
CA ARG A 200 -13.24 -16.56 76.31
C ARG A 200 -13.47 -17.68 75.26
N GLY A 201 -12.57 -18.67 75.27
CA GLY A 201 -12.67 -20.00 74.61
C GLY A 201 -13.40 -21.04 75.47
N PRO A 202 -12.96 -22.31 75.58
CA PRO A 202 -12.17 -23.16 74.67
C PRO A 202 -12.76 -24.62 74.50
N LEU A 203 -11.98 -25.51 73.86
CA LEU A 203 -11.89 -26.99 74.04
C LEU A 203 -12.52 -27.97 73.01
N ARG A 204 -11.59 -28.73 72.40
CA ARG A 204 -11.46 -30.22 72.31
C ARG A 204 -12.02 -31.04 71.12
N HIS A 205 -11.04 -31.73 70.52
CA HIS A 205 -10.94 -33.14 70.10
C HIS A 205 -11.78 -33.75 68.95
N ALA A 206 -11.04 -34.08 67.88
CA ALA A 206 -10.69 -35.43 67.40
C ALA A 206 -11.76 -36.39 66.82
N ILE A 207 -11.56 -36.66 65.52
CA ILE A 207 -11.54 -37.96 64.80
C ILE A 207 -12.83 -38.79 64.73
N GLY A 208 -13.48 -38.75 63.54
CA GLY A 208 -13.44 -39.84 62.55
C GLY A 208 -14.46 -40.99 62.58
N LEU A 209 -15.03 -41.24 61.38
CA LEU A 209 -15.48 -42.50 60.74
C LEU A 209 -16.99 -42.84 60.65
N VAL A 210 -17.51 -42.81 59.39
CA VAL A 210 -18.10 -43.92 58.56
C VAL A 210 -19.32 -44.70 59.15
N ASP A 211 -20.43 -45.06 58.48
CA ASP A 211 -20.93 -45.14 57.08
C ASP A 211 -22.49 -45.14 57.03
N ARG A 212 -23.05 -45.03 55.81
CA ARG A 212 -24.42 -45.21 55.21
C ARG A 212 -25.50 -46.07 55.95
N PRO A 213 -26.86 -45.98 55.67
CA PRO A 213 -27.51 -46.01 54.32
C PRO A 213 -28.92 -45.33 54.10
N GLN A 214 -29.42 -45.44 52.85
CA GLN A 214 -30.71 -45.06 52.17
C GLN A 214 -32.01 -45.67 52.79
N PRO A 215 -33.31 -45.45 52.36
CA PRO A 215 -33.88 -44.86 51.10
C PRO A 215 -35.27 -44.08 51.09
N PHE A 216 -35.63 -43.44 49.94
CA PHE A 216 -36.95 -43.17 49.24
C PHE A 216 -38.14 -42.36 49.93
N PRO A 217 -39.26 -41.91 49.24
CA PRO A 217 -39.42 -40.83 48.22
C PRO A 217 -40.72 -39.92 48.27
N LEU A 218 -40.75 -38.83 47.45
CA LEU A 218 -41.87 -38.08 46.74
C LEU A 218 -42.97 -37.27 47.53
N PRO A 219 -43.77 -36.31 46.95
CA PRO A 219 -43.67 -35.46 45.71
C PRO A 219 -44.20 -33.97 45.81
N THR A 220 -44.01 -33.16 44.73
CA THR A 220 -44.78 -31.97 44.19
C THR A 220 -45.14 -30.75 45.10
N GLN A 221 -45.12 -29.46 44.74
CA GLN A 221 -45.59 -28.73 43.55
C GLN A 221 -45.07 -27.26 43.55
N GLU A 222 -45.27 -26.54 42.44
CA GLU A 222 -44.71 -25.26 41.99
C GLU A 222 -44.95 -23.98 42.83
N LEU A 223 -44.02 -23.01 42.71
CA LEU A 223 -44.24 -21.57 42.92
C LEU A 223 -43.40 -20.77 41.89
N ARG A 224 -44.06 -19.87 41.14
CA ARG A 224 -43.50 -18.98 40.09
C ARG A 224 -42.85 -17.73 40.68
N ALA A 225 -41.80 -17.24 40.02
CA ALA A 225 -41.18 -15.92 40.16
C ALA A 225 -40.97 -15.27 38.75
N PRO A 226 -40.79 -13.94 38.65
CA PRO A 226 -41.09 -13.11 37.46
C PRO A 226 -40.04 -13.18 36.34
N PRO A 227 -40.34 -12.70 35.11
CA PRO A 227 -39.49 -12.91 33.94
C PRO A 227 -38.25 -12.00 33.96
N GLU A 228 -37.07 -12.60 33.80
CA GLU A 228 -35.84 -11.91 33.44
C GLU A 228 -35.87 -11.43 31.97
N PRO A 229 -35.22 -10.30 31.64
CA PRO A 229 -35.19 -9.77 30.29
C PRO A 229 -34.40 -10.71 29.35
N ASN A 230 -35.06 -11.16 28.30
CA ASN A 230 -34.49 -11.90 27.18
C ASN A 230 -33.35 -11.10 26.53
N ILE A 231 -32.10 -11.37 26.93
CA ILE A 231 -30.93 -11.06 26.10
C ILE A 231 -30.52 -12.38 25.44
N LYS A 232 -30.95 -12.55 24.19
CA LYS A 232 -30.43 -13.62 23.31
C LYS A 232 -28.97 -13.30 23.01
N THR A 233 -28.05 -14.01 23.65
CA THR A 233 -26.67 -14.14 23.18
C THR A 233 -26.65 -15.13 22.01
N PRO A 234 -26.00 -14.81 20.87
CA PRO A 234 -26.02 -15.68 19.70
C PRO A 234 -25.14 -16.92 19.92
N ASN A 235 -25.74 -18.10 19.81
CA ASN A 235 -25.05 -19.37 19.59
C ASN A 235 -24.47 -19.36 18.17
N LEU A 236 -23.17 -19.60 18.02
CA LEU A 236 -22.60 -20.01 16.73
C LEU A 236 -22.87 -21.51 16.53
N GLU A 237 -24.11 -21.83 16.16
CA GLU A 237 -24.35 -23.00 15.31
C GLU A 237 -24.00 -22.58 13.89
N ILE A 238 -22.81 -22.96 13.42
CA ILE A 238 -22.41 -22.78 12.02
C ILE A 238 -23.31 -23.71 11.20
N GLN A 239 -24.38 -23.16 10.62
CA GLN A 239 -25.24 -23.89 9.69
C GLN A 239 -24.54 -23.98 8.33
N ASP A 240 -23.76 -25.05 8.11
CA ASP A 240 -23.32 -25.48 6.77
C ASP A 240 -24.51 -26.03 5.95
N SER A 241 -25.54 -25.21 5.72
CA SER A 241 -26.73 -25.58 4.93
C SER A 241 -26.70 -25.03 3.50
N THR A 242 -25.62 -24.37 3.10
CA THR A 242 -25.34 -23.98 1.71
C THR A 242 -23.93 -24.43 1.30
N SER A 243 -23.61 -25.71 1.53
CA SER A 243 -22.51 -26.32 0.79
C SER A 243 -22.96 -26.54 -0.65
N THR A 244 -22.81 -25.52 -1.50
CA THR A 244 -22.38 -25.81 -2.87
C THR A 244 -21.18 -26.72 -2.72
N GLN A 245 -21.33 -27.99 -3.11
CA GLN A 245 -20.27 -29.01 -3.03
C GLN A 245 -18.99 -28.40 -3.58
N LEU A 246 -18.05 -28.08 -2.68
CA LEU A 246 -16.71 -27.68 -3.06
C LEU A 246 -16.10 -28.86 -3.80
N ASP A 247 -15.65 -28.65 -5.03
CA ASP A 247 -14.81 -29.62 -5.71
C ASP A 247 -13.60 -29.87 -4.81
N SER A 248 -13.47 -31.08 -4.26
CA SER A 248 -12.38 -31.49 -3.36
C SER A 248 -10.97 -31.39 -3.99
N ASN A 249 -10.89 -30.92 -5.23
CA ASN A 249 -9.71 -30.80 -6.06
C ASN A 249 -9.21 -29.35 -6.25
N GLU A 250 -9.92 -28.33 -5.76
CA GLU A 250 -9.48 -26.93 -5.93
C GLU A 250 -8.21 -26.64 -5.11
N GLN A 251 -7.12 -26.26 -5.80
CA GLN A 251 -5.86 -25.86 -5.16
C GLN A 251 -6.09 -24.55 -4.37
N ARG A 252 -5.47 -24.40 -3.20
CA ARG A 252 -5.60 -23.21 -2.33
C ARG A 252 -4.23 -22.70 -1.91
N LEU A 253 -4.06 -21.40 -1.79
CA LEU A 253 -2.83 -20.81 -1.27
C LEU A 253 -2.85 -20.91 0.25
N SER A 254 -1.90 -21.63 0.85
CA SER A 254 -1.90 -21.83 2.30
C SER A 254 -0.71 -21.13 2.96
N ALA A 255 -0.95 -20.42 4.06
CA ALA A 255 0.11 -19.72 4.79
C ALA A 255 -0.14 -19.71 6.30
N VAL A 256 0.94 -19.81 7.06
CA VAL A 256 0.98 -19.58 8.52
C VAL A 256 1.65 -18.25 8.78
N PHE A 257 0.95 -17.32 9.43
CA PHE A 257 1.54 -16.07 9.93
C PHE A 257 1.67 -16.17 11.44
N ILE A 258 2.89 -16.01 11.96
CA ILE A 258 3.16 -15.94 13.39
C ILE A 258 3.39 -14.52 13.83
N LEU A 259 2.66 -14.10 14.87
CA LEU A 259 2.71 -12.77 15.43
C LEU A 259 3.16 -12.89 16.89
N THR A 260 4.39 -12.48 17.21
CA THR A 260 4.99 -12.65 18.54
C THR A 260 5.90 -11.48 18.90
N ASP A 261 5.98 -11.15 20.20
CA ASP A 261 6.85 -10.10 20.73
C ASP A 261 8.07 -10.64 21.49
N GLY A 262 8.27 -11.97 21.51
CA GLY A 262 9.10 -12.60 22.51
C GLY A 262 10.03 -13.72 22.03
N GLN A 263 10.99 -14.02 22.91
CA GLN A 263 11.83 -15.22 22.87
C GLN A 263 11.05 -16.38 23.50
N PRO A 264 10.97 -17.56 22.85
CA PRO A 264 10.31 -18.70 23.46
C PRO A 264 10.95 -19.05 24.81
N ASN A 265 10.11 -19.24 25.82
CA ASN A 265 10.53 -19.66 27.17
C ASN A 265 10.19 -21.13 27.46
N VAL A 266 9.57 -21.82 26.49
CA VAL A 266 9.38 -23.26 26.47
C VAL A 266 10.10 -23.82 25.24
N GLU A 267 11.21 -24.51 25.47
CA GLU A 267 11.98 -25.16 24.41
C GLU A 267 11.50 -26.60 24.19
N PRO A 268 11.25 -27.04 22.94
CA PRO A 268 10.95 -28.43 22.67
C PRO A 268 12.23 -29.30 22.82
N PRO A 269 12.10 -30.62 23.02
CA PRO A 269 13.23 -31.50 23.41
C PRO A 269 14.44 -31.51 22.46
N ARG A 270 14.25 -31.16 21.18
CA ARG A 270 15.30 -31.11 20.15
C ARG A 270 15.56 -29.69 19.63
N GLY A 271 15.00 -28.67 20.27
CA GLY A 271 14.97 -27.29 19.77
C GLY A 271 13.95 -27.07 18.66
N HIS A 272 13.57 -25.81 18.44
CA HIS A 272 12.52 -25.40 17.51
C HIS A 272 12.80 -25.84 16.06
N ILE A 273 13.99 -25.50 15.53
CA ILE A 273 14.37 -25.75 14.13
C ILE A 273 14.38 -27.24 13.77
N PRO A 274 15.01 -28.16 14.53
CA PRO A 274 14.96 -29.59 14.22
C PRO A 274 13.56 -30.19 14.30
N MET A 275 12.71 -29.70 15.20
CA MET A 275 11.33 -30.18 15.35
C MET A 275 10.44 -29.74 14.17
N ILE A 276 10.58 -28.48 13.72
CA ILE A 276 9.87 -27.98 12.52
C ILE A 276 10.34 -28.74 11.29
N LYS A 277 11.65 -28.90 11.11
CA LYS A 277 12.20 -29.69 9.99
C LYS A 277 11.66 -31.12 9.99
N SER A 278 11.70 -31.80 11.13
CA SER A 278 11.14 -33.15 11.27
C SER A 278 9.65 -33.22 11.00
N TYR A 279 8.89 -32.16 11.30
CA TYR A 279 7.47 -32.08 10.98
C TYR A 279 7.25 -31.95 9.47
N LEU A 280 7.95 -31.02 8.82
CA LEU A 280 7.85 -30.79 7.38
C LEU A 280 8.30 -32.01 6.57
N ASP A 281 9.39 -32.66 6.98
CA ASP A 281 9.91 -33.88 6.35
C ASP A 281 8.96 -35.09 6.51
N ALA A 282 8.07 -35.07 7.52
CA ALA A 282 7.09 -36.12 7.77
C ALA A 282 5.76 -35.92 7.01
N LEU A 283 5.56 -34.78 6.35
CA LEU A 283 4.37 -34.54 5.53
C LEU A 283 4.41 -35.43 4.29
N SER A 284 3.26 -35.99 3.92
CA SER A 284 3.12 -36.72 2.66
C SER A 284 3.30 -35.78 1.47
N ALA A 285 3.68 -36.31 0.31
CA ALA A 285 3.81 -35.52 -0.92
C ALA A 285 2.48 -34.83 -1.32
N ASP A 286 1.35 -35.42 -0.92
CA ASP A 286 -0.01 -34.92 -1.18
C ASP A 286 -0.51 -33.92 -0.12
N ALA A 287 0.25 -33.69 0.96
CA ALA A 287 -0.13 -32.74 2.00
C ALA A 287 -0.20 -31.31 1.41
N PRO A 288 -1.10 -30.45 1.93
CA PRO A 288 -1.16 -29.05 1.53
C PRO A 288 0.21 -28.38 1.69
N LYS A 289 0.72 -27.79 0.61
CA LYS A 289 1.93 -26.94 0.68
C LYS A 289 1.55 -25.60 1.30
N PHE A 290 2.34 -25.15 2.26
CA PHE A 290 2.13 -23.86 2.91
C PHE A 290 3.45 -23.15 3.18
N THR A 291 3.39 -21.82 3.31
CA THR A 291 4.52 -21.02 3.79
C THR A 291 4.39 -20.68 5.27
N ILE A 292 5.50 -20.40 5.94
CA ILE A 292 5.52 -19.88 7.32
C ILE A 292 6.22 -18.53 7.30
N SER A 293 5.49 -17.46 7.62
CA SER A 293 6.04 -16.13 7.81
C SER A 293 5.98 -15.72 9.27
N THR A 294 7.03 -15.05 9.75
CA THR A 294 7.19 -14.64 11.15
C THR A 294 7.21 -13.12 11.25
N PHE A 295 6.45 -12.58 12.20
CA PHE A 295 6.34 -11.15 12.46
C PHE A 295 6.68 -10.89 13.93
N GLY A 296 7.84 -10.26 14.13
CA GLY A 296 8.38 -9.94 15.45
C GLY A 296 8.07 -8.50 15.84
N PHE A 297 7.43 -8.29 16.99
CA PHE A 297 7.07 -6.97 17.51
C PHE A 297 8.05 -6.48 18.59
N GLY A 298 8.46 -5.22 18.49
CA GLY A 298 9.35 -4.60 19.47
C GLY A 298 10.78 -5.14 19.41
N TYR A 299 11.57 -4.90 20.47
CA TYR A 299 13.02 -5.12 20.46
C TYR A 299 13.48 -6.31 21.31
N ASN A 300 12.56 -7.09 21.90
CA ASN A 300 12.90 -8.22 22.75
C ASN A 300 12.63 -9.56 22.03
N LEU A 301 13.24 -9.72 20.86
CA LEU A 301 12.96 -10.82 19.94
C LEU A 301 14.14 -11.77 19.81
N ASP A 302 13.86 -13.06 19.64
CA ASP A 302 14.82 -13.98 19.01
C ASP A 302 14.63 -13.90 17.49
N SER A 303 15.06 -12.77 16.91
CA SER A 303 14.94 -12.52 15.47
C SER A 303 15.63 -13.57 14.62
N ARG A 304 16.69 -14.17 15.15
CA ARG A 304 17.41 -15.22 14.45
C ARG A 304 16.56 -16.48 14.39
N LEU A 305 15.96 -16.90 15.49
CA LEU A 305 15.01 -18.02 15.48
C LEU A 305 13.84 -17.74 14.53
N LEU A 306 13.25 -16.54 14.58
CA LEU A 306 12.15 -16.15 13.70
C LEU A 306 12.54 -16.16 12.22
N ASP A 307 13.74 -15.67 11.89
CA ASP A 307 14.29 -15.71 10.53
C ASP A 307 14.55 -17.15 10.06
N GLU A 308 15.13 -18.00 10.91
CA GLU A 308 15.38 -19.42 10.61
C GLU A 308 14.06 -20.21 10.43
N ILE A 309 13.02 -19.90 11.21
CA ILE A 309 11.67 -20.47 11.03
C ILE A 309 11.09 -20.05 9.67
N ALA A 310 11.15 -18.76 9.35
CA ALA A 310 10.68 -18.25 8.06
C ALA A 310 11.48 -18.84 6.89
N HIS A 311 12.78 -19.06 7.07
CA HIS A 311 13.64 -19.75 6.09
C HIS A 311 13.19 -21.18 5.83
N LEU A 312 13.00 -21.97 6.89
CA LEU A 312 12.53 -23.35 6.76
C LEU A 312 11.15 -23.44 6.11
N GLY A 313 10.25 -22.52 6.48
CA GLY A 313 8.90 -22.45 5.94
C GLY A 313 8.77 -21.67 4.63
N GLN A 314 9.87 -21.27 3.98
CA GLN A 314 9.87 -20.51 2.72
C GLN A 314 8.96 -19.26 2.74
N GLY A 315 8.91 -18.55 3.88
CA GLY A 315 8.15 -17.32 4.04
C GLY A 315 9.02 -16.11 4.36
N MET A 316 8.37 -15.03 4.79
CA MET A 316 9.00 -13.75 5.13
C MET A 316 9.29 -13.65 6.63
N TYR A 317 10.33 -12.88 6.98
CA TYR A 317 10.57 -12.42 8.33
C TYR A 317 10.35 -10.91 8.38
N GLY A 318 9.33 -10.47 9.11
CA GLY A 318 8.98 -9.07 9.32
C GLY A 318 9.38 -8.58 10.70
N PHE A 319 10.28 -7.61 10.74
CA PHE A 319 10.59 -6.86 11.95
C PHE A 319 9.67 -5.63 12.08
N ILE A 320 8.97 -5.52 13.19
CA ILE A 320 8.02 -4.44 13.48
C ILE A 320 8.50 -3.69 14.73
N PRO A 321 9.32 -2.63 14.57
CA PRO A 321 9.90 -1.90 15.70
C PRO A 321 8.86 -1.10 16.48
N ASP A 322 7.79 -0.66 15.83
CA ASP A 322 6.75 0.20 16.39
C ASP A 322 5.44 0.10 15.62
N SER A 323 4.41 0.71 16.19
CA SER A 323 3.03 0.73 15.67
C SER A 323 2.88 1.36 14.28
N GLY A 324 3.84 2.18 13.82
CA GLY A 324 3.85 2.75 12.46
C GLY A 324 4.31 1.77 11.39
N MET A 325 5.12 0.77 11.75
CA MET A 325 5.58 -0.27 10.81
C MET A 325 4.59 -1.43 10.66
N VAL A 326 3.62 -1.56 11.57
CA VAL A 326 2.65 -2.67 11.58
C VAL A 326 1.83 -2.68 10.30
N GLY A 327 1.20 -1.55 9.97
CA GLY A 327 0.32 -1.45 8.80
C GLY A 327 1.07 -1.82 7.53
N THR A 328 2.24 -1.22 7.31
CA THR A 328 3.01 -1.52 6.10
C THR A 328 3.48 -2.97 6.02
N VAL A 329 4.01 -3.55 7.11
CA VAL A 329 4.58 -4.90 7.04
C VAL A 329 3.51 -5.95 6.77
N PHE A 330 2.36 -5.88 7.45
CA PHE A 330 1.26 -6.83 7.23
C PHE A 330 0.57 -6.65 5.89
N VAL A 331 0.29 -5.40 5.50
CA VAL A 331 -0.33 -5.09 4.20
C VAL A 331 0.50 -5.67 3.06
N HIS A 332 1.81 -5.45 3.09
CA HIS A 332 2.69 -5.94 2.04
C HIS A 332 2.85 -7.46 2.09
N ALA A 333 2.96 -8.07 3.27
CA ALA A 333 3.03 -9.52 3.37
C ALA A 333 1.77 -10.21 2.83
N LEU A 334 0.59 -9.67 3.14
CA LEU A 334 -0.68 -10.19 2.64
C LEU A 334 -0.85 -9.94 1.14
N ALA A 335 -0.45 -8.77 0.64
CA ALA A 335 -0.46 -8.47 -0.79
C ALA A 335 0.46 -9.41 -1.58
N ASN A 336 1.67 -9.71 -1.08
CA ASN A 336 2.57 -10.69 -1.68
C ASN A 336 1.95 -12.09 -1.72
N LEU A 337 1.28 -12.52 -0.63
CA LEU A 337 0.58 -13.80 -0.58
C LEU A 337 -0.54 -13.86 -1.63
N MET A 338 -1.43 -12.85 -1.64
CA MET A 338 -2.55 -12.78 -2.58
C MET A 338 -2.14 -12.59 -4.04
N ALA A 339 -0.93 -12.08 -4.30
CA ALA A 339 -0.35 -11.95 -5.64
C ALA A 339 0.36 -13.21 -6.14
N THR A 340 0.32 -14.32 -5.38
CA THR A 340 0.98 -15.58 -5.76
C THR A 340 0.32 -16.23 -6.98
N TRP A 341 1.13 -16.54 -7.99
CA TRP A 341 0.75 -17.23 -9.22
C TRP A 341 1.02 -18.74 -9.14
N ALA A 342 2.23 -19.12 -8.71
CA ALA A 342 2.65 -20.52 -8.61
C ALA A 342 3.32 -20.79 -7.26
N THR A 343 3.10 -21.99 -6.71
CA THR A 343 3.64 -22.38 -5.39
C THR A 343 4.71 -23.45 -5.48
N GLY A 344 5.61 -23.46 -4.50
CA GLY A 344 6.60 -24.51 -4.31
C GLY A 344 7.52 -24.74 -5.52
N CYS A 345 7.94 -23.66 -6.18
CA CYS A 345 8.85 -23.74 -7.31
C CYS A 345 10.22 -24.28 -6.90
N VAL A 346 10.80 -25.13 -7.75
CA VAL A 346 12.15 -25.67 -7.63
C VAL A 346 12.90 -25.43 -8.94
N LEU A 347 14.13 -24.94 -8.85
CA LEU A 347 14.98 -24.67 -10.00
C LEU A 347 16.16 -25.64 -9.99
N ASP A 348 16.19 -26.55 -10.95
CA ASP A 348 17.28 -27.51 -11.12
C ASP A 348 18.25 -27.00 -12.20
N ILE A 349 19.54 -27.05 -11.89
CA ILE A 349 20.65 -26.66 -12.76
C ILE A 349 21.49 -27.91 -13.01
N GLU A 350 21.52 -28.39 -14.24
CA GLU A 350 22.23 -29.59 -14.64
C GLU A 350 23.37 -29.25 -15.60
N VAL A 351 24.59 -29.66 -15.25
CA VAL A 351 25.77 -29.57 -16.12
C VAL A 351 25.99 -30.92 -16.79
N VAL A 352 25.65 -30.99 -18.07
CA VAL A 352 25.72 -32.21 -18.89
C VAL A 352 27.09 -32.32 -19.54
N THR A 353 27.82 -33.40 -19.23
CA THR A 353 29.14 -33.69 -19.79
C THR A 353 29.20 -35.10 -20.36
N LYS A 354 29.96 -35.29 -21.45
CA LYS A 354 30.30 -36.62 -21.99
C LYS A 354 31.52 -37.24 -21.32
N ASP A 355 32.32 -36.44 -20.60
CA ASP A 355 33.49 -36.88 -19.86
C ASP A 355 33.12 -37.09 -18.38
N PRO A 356 33.17 -38.34 -17.85
CA PRO A 356 32.87 -38.65 -16.45
C PRO A 356 33.82 -38.01 -15.43
N LYS A 357 34.98 -37.49 -15.87
CA LYS A 357 35.98 -36.83 -15.02
C LYS A 357 35.90 -35.31 -15.06
N ALA A 358 35.04 -34.74 -15.90
CA ALA A 358 34.94 -33.29 -16.01
C ALA A 358 34.28 -32.67 -14.78
N GLU A 359 34.69 -31.45 -14.42
CA GLU A 359 34.14 -30.71 -13.30
C GLU A 359 32.71 -30.27 -13.62
N THR A 360 31.74 -30.74 -12.84
CA THR A 360 30.30 -30.41 -12.98
C THR A 360 29.78 -29.57 -11.81
N GLN A 361 30.67 -29.17 -10.90
CA GLN A 361 30.27 -28.40 -9.72
C GLN A 361 29.89 -26.98 -10.11
N VAL A 362 28.74 -26.54 -9.61
CA VAL A 362 28.23 -25.18 -9.74
C VAL A 362 28.22 -24.52 -8.37
N VAL A 363 28.29 -23.19 -8.33
CA VAL A 363 28.15 -22.42 -7.08
C VAL A 363 26.96 -21.49 -7.22
N VAL A 364 25.94 -21.68 -6.40
CA VAL A 364 24.79 -20.77 -6.34
C VAL A 364 25.13 -19.63 -5.37
N MET A 365 25.01 -18.39 -5.83
CA MET A 365 25.29 -17.21 -4.99
C MET A 365 24.14 -16.91 -4.01
N GLY A 366 24.49 -16.26 -2.89
CA GLY A 366 23.55 -15.90 -1.82
C GLY A 366 23.32 -17.03 -0.81
N ALA A 367 22.28 -16.89 0.01
CA ALA A 367 22.01 -17.77 1.15
C ALA A 367 20.78 -18.68 0.95
N LEU A 368 20.56 -19.17 -0.28
CA LEU A 368 19.38 -19.96 -0.63
C LEU A 368 19.47 -21.41 -0.11
N PRO A 369 18.32 -22.09 0.14
CA PRO A 369 18.33 -23.52 0.39
C PRO A 369 18.65 -24.27 -0.91
N VAL A 370 19.90 -24.73 -1.04
CA VAL A 370 20.41 -25.44 -2.22
C VAL A 370 20.80 -26.88 -1.86
N THR A 371 20.39 -27.82 -2.70
CA THR A 371 20.85 -29.22 -2.65
C THR A 371 21.82 -29.45 -3.79
N TYR A 372 23.11 -29.60 -3.46
CA TYR A 372 24.14 -29.92 -4.45
C TYR A 372 24.16 -31.42 -4.75
N SER A 373 24.36 -31.76 -6.02
CA SER A 373 24.43 -33.14 -6.52
C SER A 373 25.56 -33.29 -7.52
N SER A 374 25.91 -34.52 -7.91
CA SER A 374 26.96 -34.76 -8.91
C SER A 374 26.66 -34.18 -10.29
N TRP A 375 25.39 -33.94 -10.60
CA TRP A 375 24.91 -33.38 -11.86
C TRP A 375 24.75 -31.85 -11.83
N GLY A 376 24.90 -31.20 -10.67
CA GLY A 376 24.75 -29.75 -10.53
C GLY A 376 24.09 -29.36 -9.19
N ALA A 377 22.98 -28.61 -9.23
CA ALA A 377 22.31 -28.09 -8.04
C ALA A 377 20.79 -27.97 -8.19
N SER A 378 20.05 -28.13 -7.10
CA SER A 378 18.61 -27.82 -7.00
C SER A 378 18.38 -26.72 -5.98
N ILE A 379 17.72 -25.64 -6.39
CA ILE A 379 17.38 -24.47 -5.59
C ILE A 379 15.89 -24.53 -5.23
N LYS A 380 15.57 -24.46 -3.94
CA LYS A 380 14.18 -24.29 -3.48
C LYS A 380 13.78 -22.81 -3.60
N VAL A 381 13.05 -22.47 -4.65
CA VAL A 381 12.64 -21.08 -4.97
C VAL A 381 11.44 -20.66 -4.11
N GLY A 382 10.46 -21.54 -3.93
CA GLY A 382 9.22 -21.23 -3.22
C GLY A 382 8.18 -20.56 -4.12
N ASP A 383 7.43 -19.60 -3.59
CA ASP A 383 6.29 -19.00 -4.28
C ASP A 383 6.69 -17.91 -5.27
N ILE A 384 6.04 -17.90 -6.44
CA ILE A 384 6.24 -16.92 -7.52
C ILE A 384 5.01 -16.02 -7.59
N GLN A 385 5.22 -14.70 -7.64
CA GLN A 385 4.14 -13.70 -7.70
C GLN A 385 3.95 -13.18 -9.13
N TYR A 386 2.71 -12.84 -9.50
CA TYR A 386 2.42 -12.19 -10.79
C TYR A 386 3.28 -10.93 -10.96
N GLY A 387 3.87 -10.75 -12.14
CA GLY A 387 4.64 -9.55 -12.50
C GLY A 387 5.93 -9.32 -11.68
N GLN A 388 6.38 -10.28 -10.88
CA GLN A 388 7.62 -10.18 -10.10
C GLN A 388 8.59 -11.31 -10.47
N SER A 389 9.67 -10.98 -11.18
CA SER A 389 10.73 -11.95 -11.49
C SER A 389 11.40 -12.51 -10.22
N LYS A 390 11.99 -13.70 -10.34
CA LYS A 390 12.95 -14.25 -9.37
C LYS A 390 14.28 -14.51 -10.07
N ASP A 391 15.35 -13.93 -9.55
CA ASP A 391 16.63 -13.80 -10.24
C ASP A 391 17.74 -14.46 -9.42
N PHE A 392 18.48 -15.37 -10.05
CA PHE A 392 19.51 -16.19 -9.43
C PHE A 392 20.82 -16.06 -10.19
N VAL A 393 21.94 -16.01 -9.47
CA VAL A 393 23.27 -16.03 -10.10
C VAL A 393 23.99 -17.32 -9.75
N ILE A 394 24.42 -18.04 -10.78
CA ILE A 394 25.13 -19.31 -10.67
C ILE A 394 26.51 -19.16 -11.31
N LYS A 395 27.55 -19.58 -10.60
CA LYS A 395 28.88 -19.73 -11.18
C LYS A 395 29.01 -21.13 -11.78
N LEU A 396 29.38 -21.18 -13.06
CA LEU A 396 29.50 -22.39 -13.85
C LEU A 396 30.97 -22.69 -14.15
N PRO A 397 31.34 -23.96 -14.41
CA PRO A 397 32.66 -24.27 -14.94
C PRO A 397 32.94 -23.53 -16.26
N SER A 398 34.17 -23.03 -16.43
CA SER A 398 34.61 -22.36 -17.68
C SER A 398 34.35 -23.16 -18.97
N ALA A 399 34.26 -24.49 -18.88
CA ALA A 399 33.97 -25.38 -20.01
C ALA A 399 32.51 -25.33 -20.51
N CYS A 400 31.63 -24.61 -19.82
CA CYS A 400 30.23 -24.40 -20.19
C CYS A 400 30.04 -23.24 -21.20
N PHE A 401 31.07 -22.45 -21.49
CA PHE A 401 30.98 -21.23 -22.31
C PHE A 401 31.72 -21.36 -23.65
N GLY A 402 31.40 -20.46 -24.59
CA GLY A 402 32.02 -20.28 -25.89
C GLY A 402 31.26 -20.95 -27.05
N SER A 403 31.77 -20.80 -28.28
CA SER A 403 31.11 -21.27 -29.52
C SER A 403 31.05 -22.79 -29.71
N GLY A 404 31.55 -23.56 -28.75
CA GLY A 404 31.61 -25.02 -28.77
C GLY A 404 31.86 -25.57 -27.37
N PRO A 405 30.92 -25.37 -26.43
CA PRO A 405 31.13 -25.69 -25.03
C PRO A 405 31.30 -27.20 -24.87
N ARG A 406 32.24 -27.62 -24.02
CA ARG A 406 32.49 -29.05 -23.76
C ARG A 406 31.43 -29.66 -22.84
N GLN A 407 30.68 -28.80 -22.14
CA GLN A 407 29.62 -29.14 -21.22
C GLN A 407 28.38 -28.31 -21.56
N GLY A 408 27.21 -28.94 -21.64
CA GLY A 408 25.94 -28.24 -21.77
C GLY A 408 25.38 -27.88 -20.40
N VAL A 409 24.55 -26.83 -20.31
CA VAL A 409 23.84 -26.49 -19.09
C VAL A 409 22.35 -26.47 -19.35
N THR A 410 21.60 -27.25 -18.57
CA THR A 410 20.14 -27.33 -18.64
C THR A 410 19.56 -26.78 -17.35
N ILE A 411 18.61 -25.85 -17.48
CA ILE A 411 17.86 -25.24 -16.38
C ILE A 411 16.43 -25.75 -16.44
N THR A 412 15.93 -26.35 -15.36
CA THR A 412 14.55 -26.82 -15.26
C THR A 412 13.82 -26.15 -14.10
N ALA A 413 12.84 -25.32 -14.42
CA ALA A 413 11.94 -24.69 -13.44
C ALA A 413 10.68 -25.54 -13.26
N LYS A 414 10.60 -26.24 -12.12
CA LYS A 414 9.44 -27.03 -11.69
C LYS A 414 8.52 -26.16 -10.88
N HIS A 415 7.28 -25.97 -11.31
CA HIS A 415 6.34 -25.06 -10.66
C HIS A 415 4.91 -25.60 -10.71
N LEU A 416 4.09 -25.17 -9.76
CA LEU A 416 2.68 -25.54 -9.69
C LEU A 416 1.82 -24.27 -9.75
N PRO A 417 1.40 -23.83 -10.94
CA PRO A 417 0.47 -22.71 -11.08
C PRO A 417 -0.84 -23.03 -10.38
N HIS A 418 -1.41 -22.03 -9.72
CA HIS A 418 -2.72 -22.17 -9.08
C HIS A 418 -3.89 -22.32 -10.09
N THR A 419 -3.62 -22.06 -11.36
CA THR A 419 -4.59 -21.87 -12.43
C THR A 419 -5.00 -23.17 -13.14
N HIS A 420 -4.38 -24.30 -12.79
CA HIS A 420 -4.71 -25.62 -13.34
C HIS A 420 -5.55 -26.45 -12.36
N SER A 421 -6.62 -27.08 -12.85
CA SER A 421 -7.53 -27.94 -12.07
C SER A 421 -6.90 -29.25 -11.61
N ASP A 422 -5.87 -29.71 -12.34
CA ASP A 422 -5.10 -30.89 -12.00
C ASP A 422 -3.83 -30.40 -11.28
N LYS A 423 -3.54 -30.94 -10.08
CA LYS A 423 -2.34 -30.62 -9.27
C LYS A 423 -1.04 -31.09 -9.95
N VAL A 424 -0.81 -30.71 -11.19
CA VAL A 424 0.29 -31.16 -12.05
C VAL A 424 1.43 -30.16 -11.95
N SER A 425 2.56 -30.62 -11.41
CA SER A 425 3.81 -29.87 -11.50
C SER A 425 4.23 -29.75 -12.97
N LEU A 426 4.36 -28.52 -13.46
CA LEU A 426 4.85 -28.22 -14.79
C LEU A 426 6.36 -28.02 -14.77
N ASN A 427 7.02 -28.42 -15.86
CA ASN A 427 8.45 -28.23 -16.04
C ASN A 427 8.68 -27.29 -17.22
N LEU A 428 9.37 -26.19 -16.97
CA LEU A 428 9.88 -25.31 -18.01
C LEU A 428 11.38 -25.50 -18.12
N ILE A 429 11.86 -25.84 -19.32
CA ILE A 429 13.27 -26.18 -19.56
C ILE A 429 13.89 -25.11 -20.46
N ALA A 430 15.05 -24.59 -20.06
CA ALA A 430 15.90 -23.73 -20.86
C ALA A 430 17.33 -24.31 -20.91
N ALA A 431 18.01 -24.19 -22.04
CA ALA A 431 19.40 -24.58 -22.19
C ALA A 431 20.29 -23.35 -22.39
N LEU A 432 21.49 -23.37 -21.82
CA LEU A 432 22.47 -22.32 -22.07
C LEU A 432 23.04 -22.46 -23.48
N GLU A 433 22.67 -21.51 -24.33
CA GLU A 433 23.16 -21.38 -25.71
C GLU A 433 24.12 -20.18 -25.87
N PRO A 434 25.02 -20.17 -26.88
CA PRO A 434 26.03 -19.12 -27.07
C PRO A 434 25.46 -17.70 -27.23
N ASN A 435 24.22 -17.54 -27.68
CA ASN A 435 23.56 -16.23 -27.82
C ASN A 435 23.14 -15.59 -26.49
N HIS A 436 23.20 -16.34 -25.38
CA HIS A 436 23.01 -15.78 -24.04
C HIS A 436 24.30 -15.18 -23.47
N GLU A 437 25.45 -15.44 -24.10
CA GLU A 437 26.74 -14.92 -23.67
C GLU A 437 26.89 -13.44 -24.06
N VAL A 438 27.18 -12.61 -23.07
CA VAL A 438 27.40 -11.17 -23.24
C VAL A 438 28.75 -10.76 -22.66
N GLU A 439 29.35 -9.71 -23.19
CA GLU A 439 30.60 -9.16 -22.65
C GLU A 439 30.40 -8.58 -21.25
N SER A 440 29.29 -7.86 -21.05
CA SER A 440 28.89 -7.29 -19.76
C SER A 440 27.38 -7.12 -19.67
N SER A 441 26.82 -7.28 -18.47
CA SER A 441 25.41 -6.99 -18.19
C SER A 441 25.25 -6.28 -16.86
N ILE A 442 24.67 -5.08 -16.89
CA ILE A 442 24.36 -4.29 -15.69
C ILE A 442 23.35 -5.00 -14.77
N VAL A 443 22.43 -5.77 -15.36
CA VAL A 443 21.41 -6.53 -14.63
C VAL A 443 22.06 -7.69 -13.88
N LEU A 444 22.97 -8.44 -14.55
CA LEU A 444 23.75 -9.48 -13.90
C LEU A 444 24.60 -8.90 -12.76
N GLN A 445 25.31 -7.79 -13.00
CA GLN A 445 26.11 -7.11 -11.99
C GLN A 445 25.29 -6.63 -10.78
N HIS A 446 24.07 -6.12 -11.01
CA HIS A 446 23.14 -5.77 -9.94
C HIS A 446 22.77 -6.99 -9.08
N HIS A 447 22.43 -8.13 -9.69
CA HIS A 447 22.07 -9.33 -8.93
C HIS A 447 23.28 -9.95 -8.22
N VAL A 448 24.47 -9.87 -8.80
CA VAL A 448 25.75 -10.18 -8.13
C VAL A 448 25.93 -9.29 -6.90
N PHE A 449 25.72 -7.97 -7.01
CA PHE A 449 25.79 -7.05 -5.87
C PHE A 449 24.76 -7.40 -4.78
N ARG A 450 23.49 -7.59 -5.16
CA ARG A 450 22.40 -7.94 -4.24
C ARG A 450 22.68 -9.27 -3.50
N LEU A 451 23.11 -10.31 -4.22
CA LEU A 451 23.41 -11.61 -3.61
C LEU A 451 24.68 -11.57 -2.76
N SER A 452 25.66 -10.72 -3.11
CA SER A 452 26.84 -10.47 -2.28
C SER A 452 26.47 -9.79 -0.96
N PHE A 453 25.53 -8.83 -1.00
CA PHE A 453 24.97 -8.22 0.21
C PHE A 453 24.31 -9.27 1.12
N ILE A 454 23.49 -10.16 0.56
CA ILE A 454 22.83 -11.23 1.32
C ILE A 454 23.86 -12.18 1.95
N ASP A 455 24.86 -12.62 1.18
CA ASP A 455 25.94 -13.49 1.66
C ASP A 455 26.75 -12.82 2.81
N ALA A 456 27.05 -11.53 2.68
CA ALA A 456 27.73 -10.78 3.72
C ALA A 456 26.89 -10.71 5.01
N VAL A 457 25.58 -10.45 4.91
CA VAL A 457 24.67 -10.47 6.07
C VAL A 457 24.59 -11.86 6.70
N SER A 458 24.49 -12.92 5.92
CA SER A 458 24.44 -14.30 6.45
C SER A 458 25.71 -14.65 7.24
N LYS A 459 26.90 -14.26 6.75
CA LYS A 459 28.16 -14.44 7.48
C LYS A 459 28.16 -13.68 8.81
N ILE A 460 27.66 -12.44 8.83
CA ILE A 460 27.55 -11.64 10.06
C ILE A 460 26.65 -12.35 11.09
N LEU A 461 25.50 -12.86 10.67
CA LEU A 461 24.56 -13.56 11.55
C LEU A 461 25.10 -14.90 12.06
N GLU A 462 25.96 -15.57 11.29
CA GLU A 462 26.66 -16.77 11.73
C GLU A 462 27.76 -16.45 12.75
N GLU A 463 28.55 -15.41 12.50
CA GLU A 463 29.67 -15.02 13.35
C GLU A 463 29.24 -14.31 14.64
N SER A 464 28.10 -13.60 14.63
CA SER A 464 27.52 -12.94 15.81
C SER A 464 27.13 -13.91 16.93
N LYS A 465 27.20 -15.23 16.70
CA LYS A 465 27.15 -16.26 17.75
C LYS A 465 28.30 -16.14 18.76
N ARG A 466 29.39 -15.46 18.40
CA ARG A 466 30.57 -15.26 19.24
C ARG A 466 30.51 -13.89 19.93
N PRO A 467 30.87 -13.77 21.22
CA PRO A 467 30.88 -12.49 21.92
C PRO A 467 31.97 -11.53 21.38
N ASN A 468 31.68 -10.22 21.35
CA ASN A 468 32.61 -9.10 21.05
C ASN A 468 33.14 -8.94 19.61
N VAL A 469 32.35 -9.23 18.56
CA VAL A 469 32.83 -9.24 17.15
C VAL A 469 32.30 -8.07 16.29
N THR A 470 31.43 -7.20 16.81
CA THR A 470 30.67 -6.22 15.98
C THR A 470 31.54 -5.25 15.15
N ASP A 471 32.62 -4.68 15.70
CA ASP A 471 33.47 -3.74 14.96
C ASP A 471 34.24 -4.42 13.79
N LEU A 472 34.63 -5.68 13.98
CA LEU A 472 35.28 -6.48 12.94
C LEU A 472 34.29 -6.81 11.82
N LEU A 473 33.05 -7.17 12.20
CA LEU A 473 31.97 -7.53 11.28
C LEU A 473 31.56 -6.35 10.40
N GLN A 474 31.49 -5.13 10.96
CA GLN A 474 31.21 -3.93 10.18
C GLN A 474 32.28 -3.70 9.11
N ARG A 475 33.57 -3.76 9.47
CA ARG A 475 34.66 -3.57 8.50
C ARG A 475 34.68 -4.64 7.42
N GLN A 476 34.46 -5.90 7.79
CA GLN A 476 34.39 -7.01 6.83
C GLN A 476 33.20 -6.85 5.88
N PHE A 477 32.04 -6.44 6.41
CA PHE A 477 30.87 -6.13 5.62
C PHE A 477 31.17 -5.01 4.61
N GLU A 478 31.62 -3.85 5.08
CA GLU A 478 31.96 -2.71 4.24
C GLU A 478 32.97 -3.08 3.15
N GLN A 479 34.03 -3.83 3.50
CA GLN A 479 35.02 -4.33 2.53
C GLN A 479 34.39 -5.24 1.47
N SER A 480 33.46 -6.11 1.86
CA SER A 480 32.81 -7.06 0.94
C SER A 480 31.89 -6.40 -0.09
N ILE A 481 31.37 -5.20 0.21
CA ILE A 481 30.43 -4.48 -0.67
C ILE A 481 30.99 -3.18 -1.27
N ALA A 482 32.16 -2.73 -0.82
CA ALA A 482 32.76 -1.45 -1.22
C ALA A 482 33.00 -1.35 -2.73
N SER A 483 33.35 -2.45 -3.41
CA SER A 483 33.53 -2.47 -4.86
C SER A 483 32.24 -2.10 -5.58
N TYR A 484 31.09 -2.65 -5.15
CA TYR A 484 29.79 -2.40 -5.77
C TYR A 484 29.25 -1.02 -5.44
N LEU A 485 29.41 -0.56 -4.19
CA LEU A 485 28.99 0.79 -3.79
C LEU A 485 29.76 1.88 -4.52
N ASN A 486 30.99 1.61 -4.95
CA ASN A 486 31.83 2.55 -5.68
C ASN A 486 31.77 2.39 -7.21
N ASP A 487 31.11 1.35 -7.71
CA ASP A 487 31.01 1.08 -9.14
C ASP A 487 30.23 2.20 -9.86
N PRO A 488 30.83 2.85 -10.88
CA PRO A 488 30.22 3.99 -11.56
C PRO A 488 28.99 3.61 -12.41
N VAL A 489 28.88 2.36 -12.83
CA VAL A 489 27.75 1.85 -13.62
C VAL A 489 26.59 1.54 -12.67
N LEU A 490 26.84 0.81 -11.58
CA LEU A 490 25.79 0.45 -10.61
C LEU A 490 25.20 1.66 -9.87
N LYS A 491 25.99 2.72 -9.63
CA LYS A 491 25.51 3.96 -9.00
C LYS A 491 24.35 4.63 -9.74
N ASN A 492 24.31 4.49 -11.07
CA ASN A 492 23.29 5.11 -11.92
C ASN A 492 22.15 4.15 -12.25
N TYR A 493 22.29 2.87 -11.91
CA TYR A 493 21.25 1.88 -12.10
C TYR A 493 20.27 1.89 -10.93
N GLU A 494 19.02 2.25 -11.19
CA GLU A 494 18.03 2.55 -10.15
C GLU A 494 17.88 1.45 -9.08
N PRO A 495 17.77 0.14 -9.41
CA PRO A 495 17.68 -0.90 -8.39
C PRO A 495 18.94 -1.03 -7.50
N SER A 496 20.13 -0.83 -8.09
CA SER A 496 21.39 -0.83 -7.35
C SER A 496 21.52 0.41 -6.47
N LYS A 497 21.08 1.57 -6.97
CA LYS A 497 21.04 2.82 -6.21
C LYS A 497 20.13 2.68 -5.00
N ALA A 498 18.92 2.12 -5.17
CA ALA A 498 17.97 1.92 -4.08
C ALA A 498 18.52 0.97 -3.00
N LEU A 499 19.11 -0.16 -3.39
CA LEU A 499 19.80 -1.06 -2.45
C LEU A 499 20.98 -0.36 -1.73
N ALA A 500 21.78 0.40 -2.47
CA ALA A 500 22.90 1.16 -1.89
C ALA A 500 22.42 2.19 -0.86
N MET A 501 21.25 2.82 -1.08
CA MET A 501 20.65 3.74 -0.12
C MET A 501 20.25 3.03 1.18
N ASP A 502 19.59 1.87 1.12
CA ASP A 502 19.24 1.10 2.32
C ASP A 502 20.48 0.64 3.09
N ILE A 503 21.52 0.20 2.35
CA ILE A 503 22.79 -0.22 2.93
C ILE A 503 23.46 0.94 3.66
N THR A 504 23.66 2.06 2.98
CA THR A 504 24.41 3.21 3.50
C THR A 504 23.65 3.97 4.60
N SER A 505 22.31 3.88 4.62
CA SER A 505 21.48 4.54 5.61
C SER A 505 21.20 3.70 6.85
N GLN A 506 20.56 2.54 6.70
CA GLN A 506 20.07 1.73 7.83
C GLN A 506 20.95 0.52 8.12
N VAL A 507 21.50 -0.16 7.11
CA VAL A 507 22.29 -1.38 7.37
C VAL A 507 23.60 -1.05 8.08
N ILE A 508 24.40 -0.13 7.54
CA ILE A 508 25.68 0.26 8.17
C ILE A 508 25.44 0.83 9.57
N LEU A 509 24.45 1.71 9.73
CA LEU A 509 24.07 2.26 11.03
C LEU A 509 23.63 1.15 12.00
N GLY A 510 22.88 0.15 11.52
CA GLY A 510 22.43 -1.00 12.29
C GLY A 510 23.56 -1.95 12.71
N LEU A 511 24.68 -1.98 11.99
CA LEU A 511 25.86 -2.77 12.33
C LEU A 511 26.71 -2.15 13.45
N GLU A 512 26.55 -0.86 13.74
CA GLU A 512 27.24 -0.21 14.85
C GLU A 512 26.89 -0.89 16.19
N PRO A 513 27.85 -1.12 17.12
CA PRO A 513 27.61 -1.89 18.34
C PRO A 513 26.38 -1.46 19.16
N LYS A 514 26.16 -0.16 19.28
CA LYS A 514 25.03 0.42 20.03
C LYS A 514 23.69 0.14 19.36
N ASN A 515 23.64 0.21 18.03
CA ASN A 515 22.44 0.02 17.24
C ASN A 515 22.16 -1.46 16.99
N TRP A 516 23.20 -2.27 16.79
CA TRP A 516 23.11 -3.72 16.67
C TRP A 516 22.38 -4.33 17.85
N ALA A 517 22.80 -3.98 19.08
CA ALA A 517 22.20 -4.47 20.32
C ALA A 517 20.74 -4.02 20.53
N ARG A 518 20.29 -2.97 19.82
CA ARG A 518 18.96 -2.39 20.00
C ARG A 518 18.00 -2.80 18.89
N TRP A 519 18.37 -2.65 17.63
CA TRP A 519 17.47 -2.80 16.48
C TRP A 519 18.14 -3.44 15.26
N GLY A 520 19.45 -3.25 15.05
CA GLY A 520 20.17 -3.76 13.89
C GLY A 520 20.11 -5.29 13.78
N VAL A 521 20.23 -6.00 14.91
CA VAL A 521 20.12 -7.47 14.98
C VAL A 521 18.76 -8.00 14.52
N HIS A 522 17.72 -7.16 14.56
CA HIS A 522 16.36 -7.52 14.14
C HIS A 522 16.06 -7.05 12.71
N TYR A 523 16.49 -5.84 12.36
CA TYR A 523 16.23 -5.23 11.05
C TYR A 523 17.01 -5.88 9.91
N ILE A 524 18.32 -6.08 10.10
CA ILE A 524 19.24 -6.56 9.06
C ILE A 524 18.82 -7.93 8.47
N PRO A 525 18.47 -8.96 9.26
CA PRO A 525 17.93 -10.20 8.70
C PRO A 525 16.61 -10.00 7.93
N SER A 526 15.74 -9.09 8.37
CA SER A 526 14.46 -8.81 7.71
C SER A 526 14.63 -8.22 6.31
N ILE A 527 15.51 -7.22 6.15
CA ILE A 527 15.81 -6.63 4.84
C ILE A 527 16.56 -7.61 3.92
N ALA A 528 17.54 -8.35 4.45
CA ALA A 528 18.28 -9.34 3.66
C ALA A 528 17.36 -10.45 3.13
N ARG A 529 16.46 -10.97 3.96
CA ARG A 529 15.45 -11.95 3.53
C ARG A 529 14.51 -11.39 2.46
N SER A 530 14.14 -10.12 2.58
CA SER A 530 13.27 -9.47 1.59
C SER A 530 13.94 -9.33 0.22
N HIS A 531 15.24 -8.98 0.19
CA HIS A 531 16.03 -9.01 -1.05
C HIS A 531 16.24 -10.42 -1.59
N GLN A 532 16.48 -11.41 -0.71
CA GLN A 532 16.65 -12.80 -1.10
C GLN A 532 15.39 -13.36 -1.76
N ARG A 533 14.22 -13.00 -1.22
CA ARG A 533 12.93 -13.41 -1.74
C ARG A 533 12.42 -12.50 -2.85
N GLN A 534 13.02 -11.32 -3.07
CA GLN A 534 12.53 -10.32 -4.03
C GLN A 534 11.07 -9.97 -3.79
N GLN A 535 10.75 -9.60 -2.54
CA GLN A 535 9.40 -9.23 -2.11
C GLN A 535 9.47 -7.90 -1.37
N CYS A 536 8.60 -6.97 -1.74
CA CYS A 536 8.48 -5.70 -1.03
C CYS A 536 7.81 -5.97 0.31
N LEU A 537 8.51 -5.71 1.42
CA LEU A 537 7.99 -5.94 2.77
C LEU A 537 7.48 -4.67 3.43
N ASN A 538 7.98 -3.50 3.04
CA ASN A 538 7.52 -2.23 3.56
C ASN A 538 7.79 -1.07 2.58
N PHE A 539 7.16 0.08 2.80
CA PHE A 539 7.36 1.27 1.98
C PHE A 539 8.55 2.15 2.41
N LYS A 540 9.21 1.85 3.54
CA LYS A 540 10.25 2.70 4.13
C LYS A 540 11.60 2.46 3.45
N ASP A 541 11.91 1.21 3.16
CA ASP A 541 13.16 0.80 2.54
C ASP A 541 13.04 0.94 1.01
N GLU A 542 13.94 1.69 0.38
CA GLU A 542 13.86 2.01 -1.04
C GLU A 542 14.21 0.81 -1.92
N GLY A 543 15.22 0.06 -1.52
CA GLY A 543 15.66 -1.16 -2.19
C GLY A 543 14.61 -2.27 -2.19
N LEU A 544 13.59 -2.20 -1.33
CA LEU A 544 12.47 -3.15 -1.35
C LEU A 544 11.33 -2.70 -2.28
N GLN A 545 11.17 -1.40 -2.52
CA GLN A 545 10.11 -0.84 -3.37
C GLN A 545 10.28 -1.15 -4.86
N VAL A 546 11.47 -1.60 -5.25
CA VAL A 546 11.73 -2.12 -6.61
C VAL A 546 10.95 -3.41 -6.88
N TYR A 547 10.54 -4.13 -5.83
CA TYR A 547 9.78 -5.37 -5.96
C TYR A 547 8.27 -5.10 -5.98
N GLY A 548 7.55 -5.79 -6.86
CA GLY A 548 6.09 -5.70 -7.02
C GLY A 548 5.62 -4.42 -7.75
N ARG A 549 6.53 -3.53 -8.15
CA ARG A 549 6.20 -2.28 -8.86
C ARG A 549 5.62 -2.48 -10.26
N ASP A 550 5.92 -3.63 -10.86
CA ASP A 550 5.43 -4.01 -12.19
C ASP A 550 4.23 -5.00 -12.10
N SER A 551 3.73 -5.23 -10.88
CA SER A 551 2.62 -6.14 -10.60
C SER A 551 1.35 -5.36 -10.24
N ASP A 552 0.46 -5.21 -11.22
CA ASP A 552 -0.85 -4.57 -11.03
C ASP A 552 -1.65 -5.23 -9.90
N ILE A 553 -1.56 -6.56 -9.75
CA ILE A 553 -2.24 -7.32 -8.70
C ILE A 553 -1.66 -6.96 -7.33
N PHE A 554 -0.34 -6.96 -7.19
CA PHE A 554 0.30 -6.60 -5.93
C PHE A 554 -0.05 -5.16 -5.52
N ILE A 555 0.07 -4.20 -6.45
CA ILE A 555 -0.20 -2.78 -6.19
C ILE A 555 -1.66 -2.57 -5.78
N SER A 556 -2.61 -3.08 -6.56
CA SER A 556 -4.03 -2.90 -6.27
C SER A 556 -4.45 -3.59 -4.97
N THR A 557 -3.90 -4.77 -4.67
CA THR A 557 -4.17 -5.50 -3.43
C THR A 557 -3.57 -4.76 -2.23
N ARG A 558 -2.32 -4.33 -2.31
CA ARG A 558 -1.65 -3.53 -1.28
C ARG A 558 -2.45 -2.26 -0.98
N ASP A 559 -2.79 -1.49 -2.00
CA ASP A 559 -3.51 -0.21 -1.85
C ASP A 559 -4.90 -0.42 -1.24
N HIS A 560 -5.58 -1.52 -1.59
CA HIS A 560 -6.86 -1.89 -1.00
C HIS A 560 -6.74 -2.24 0.49
N ILE A 561 -5.78 -3.09 0.86
CA ILE A 561 -5.55 -3.46 2.27
C ILE A 561 -5.10 -2.24 3.08
N ASP A 562 -4.25 -1.37 2.52
CA ASP A 562 -3.84 -0.10 3.13
C ASP A 562 -5.05 0.80 3.42
N GLN A 563 -5.98 0.92 2.47
CA GLN A 563 -7.21 1.70 2.66
C GLN A 563 -8.08 1.12 3.79
N ILE A 564 -8.18 -0.21 3.87
CA ILE A 564 -8.89 -0.88 4.96
C ILE A 564 -8.22 -0.53 6.29
N PHE A 565 -6.90 -0.73 6.42
CA PHE A 565 -6.13 -0.42 7.62
C PHE A 565 -6.37 1.01 8.12
N ASP A 566 -6.29 1.98 7.21
CA ASP A 566 -6.47 3.40 7.53
C ASP A 566 -7.92 3.74 7.95
N SER A 567 -8.91 3.04 7.39
CA SER A 567 -10.33 3.27 7.63
C SER A 567 -10.87 2.62 8.90
N LEU A 568 -10.21 1.56 9.39
CA LEU A 568 -10.62 0.86 10.59
C LEU A 568 -10.41 1.74 11.84
N PRO A 569 -11.34 1.70 12.81
CA PRO A 569 -11.18 2.44 14.05
C PRO A 569 -9.92 1.97 14.81
N PRO A 570 -9.17 2.89 15.44
CA PRO A 570 -8.07 2.52 16.31
C PRO A 570 -8.50 1.49 17.37
N PRO A 571 -7.62 0.55 17.74
CA PRO A 571 -7.95 -0.44 18.76
C PRO A 571 -8.20 0.24 20.12
N THR A 572 -9.09 -0.34 20.92
CA THR A 572 -9.37 0.14 22.28
C THR A 572 -8.12 -0.03 23.14
N PRO A 573 -7.56 1.04 23.73
CA PRO A 573 -6.30 0.94 24.48
C PRO A 573 -6.46 0.13 25.78
N SER A 574 -5.80 -1.03 25.87
CA SER A 574 -5.91 -1.93 27.03
C SER A 574 -5.14 -1.44 28.25
N LEU A 575 -4.09 -0.63 28.04
CA LEU A 575 -3.25 -0.07 29.12
C LEU A 575 -3.77 1.29 29.60
N ARG A 576 -4.96 1.72 29.14
CA ARG A 576 -5.55 2.99 29.58
C ARG A 576 -5.77 2.98 31.09
N GLY A 577 -5.17 3.96 31.78
CA GLY A 577 -5.26 4.12 33.23
C GLY A 577 -4.20 3.34 34.01
N GLN A 578 -3.32 2.58 33.34
CA GLN A 578 -2.11 2.04 33.95
C GLN A 578 -0.95 3.03 33.79
N ALA A 579 -0.12 3.16 34.82
CA ALA A 579 1.07 4.00 34.77
C ALA A 579 2.16 3.30 33.96
N VAL A 580 2.48 3.85 32.78
CA VAL A 580 3.58 3.39 31.93
C VAL A 580 4.84 4.19 32.27
N TYR A 581 5.96 3.53 32.52
CA TYR A 581 7.23 4.20 32.85
C TYR A 581 8.28 3.93 31.79
N ARG A 582 8.94 4.98 31.31
CA ARG A 582 10.11 4.86 30.40
C ARG A 582 11.37 4.50 31.19
N PRO A 583 12.33 3.75 30.61
CA PRO A 583 13.62 3.50 31.24
C PRO A 583 14.30 4.80 31.66
N GLY A 584 14.61 4.94 32.96
CA GLY A 584 15.23 6.14 33.52
C GLY A 584 14.26 7.26 33.95
N SER A 585 12.94 7.12 33.72
CA SER A 585 11.93 8.08 34.18
C SER A 585 11.28 7.65 35.51
N GLN A 586 11.17 8.58 36.46
CA GLN A 586 10.39 8.39 37.69
C GLN A 586 8.93 8.87 37.56
N ILE A 587 8.58 9.51 36.43
CA ILE A 587 7.26 10.08 36.18
C ILE A 587 6.53 9.20 35.15
N PRO A 588 5.25 8.85 35.36
CA PRO A 588 4.49 8.06 34.38
C PRO A 588 4.28 8.84 33.08
N ALA A 589 4.30 8.12 31.97
CA ALA A 589 4.10 8.65 30.64
C ALA A 589 2.69 9.27 30.47
N MET A 590 2.62 10.42 29.82
CA MET A 590 1.39 11.15 29.55
C MET A 590 0.56 10.44 28.48
N TYR A 591 -0.72 10.21 28.77
CA TYR A 591 -1.61 9.53 27.83
C TYR A 591 -2.03 10.44 26.66
N THR A 592 -1.79 9.97 25.44
CA THR A 592 -2.15 10.63 24.18
C THR A 592 -2.96 9.66 23.31
N PRO A 593 -4.28 9.87 23.12
CA PRO A 593 -5.11 8.93 22.37
C PRO A 593 -4.79 8.93 20.87
N VAL A 594 -4.87 7.75 20.25
CA VAL A 594 -4.76 7.60 18.78
C VAL A 594 -6.10 7.96 18.15
N GLY A 595 -6.15 9.09 17.43
CA GLY A 595 -7.38 9.58 16.81
C GLY A 595 -7.78 8.85 15.53
N SER A 596 -6.82 8.28 14.80
CA SER A 596 -7.04 7.52 13.57
C SER A 596 -5.82 6.66 13.25
N MET A 597 -6.00 5.47 12.70
CA MET A 597 -4.86 4.65 12.26
C MET A 597 -4.13 5.29 11.07
N ALA A 598 -4.83 6.11 10.29
CA ALA A 598 -4.21 6.96 9.26
C ALA A 598 -3.19 7.96 9.84
N SER A 599 -3.19 8.25 11.15
CA SER A 599 -2.17 9.11 11.78
C SER A 599 -0.79 8.44 11.80
N TYR A 600 -0.74 7.12 11.91
CA TYR A 600 0.50 6.35 11.74
C TYR A 600 1.01 6.35 10.29
N ARG A 601 0.18 6.86 9.37
CA ARG A 601 0.45 7.07 7.95
C ARG A 601 0.38 8.56 7.54
N SER A 602 0.32 9.49 8.51
CA SER A 602 0.14 10.92 8.26
C SER A 602 1.42 11.58 7.76
N LYS A 603 1.30 12.28 6.63
CA LYS A 603 2.37 12.84 5.83
C LYS A 603 2.23 14.38 5.67
N LYS A 604 1.86 15.10 6.73
CA LYS A 604 1.84 16.58 6.71
C LYS A 604 3.29 17.07 6.59
N LEU A 605 3.55 18.04 5.70
CA LEU A 605 4.87 18.61 5.51
C LEU A 605 5.35 19.32 6.79
N PRO A 606 6.65 19.22 7.14
CA PRO A 606 7.23 19.97 8.22
C PRO A 606 7.36 21.45 7.77
N CYS A 607 6.51 22.31 8.34
CA CYS A 607 6.48 23.74 8.04
C CYS A 607 6.30 24.60 9.32
N PHE A 608 6.59 25.90 9.21
CA PHE A 608 6.54 26.92 10.26
C PHE A 608 5.49 27.99 9.96
N ALA A 609 4.95 28.68 10.96
CA ALA A 609 4.10 29.84 10.70
C ALA A 609 4.91 31.05 10.21
N GLY A 610 4.35 31.82 9.27
CA GLY A 610 5.07 32.95 8.64
C GLY A 610 5.42 34.12 9.56
N TRP A 611 4.78 34.24 10.72
CA TRP A 611 5.05 35.29 11.70
C TRP A 611 6.23 34.98 12.64
N CYS A 612 6.75 33.75 12.63
CA CYS A 612 7.92 33.38 13.41
C CYS A 612 9.19 34.03 12.85
N TYR A 613 10.15 34.33 13.73
CA TYR A 613 11.43 34.94 13.40
C TYR A 613 12.55 33.90 13.28
N ILE A 614 13.30 33.97 12.19
CA ILE A 614 14.54 33.19 11.96
C ILE A 614 15.77 34.06 12.24
N ASP A 615 16.77 33.47 12.89
CA ASP A 615 18.02 34.15 13.22
C ASP A 615 18.95 34.23 11.98
N THR A 616 19.45 35.43 11.72
CA THR A 616 20.36 35.78 10.61
C THR A 616 21.69 36.31 11.14
N GLU A 617 22.67 36.50 10.27
CA GLU A 617 23.93 37.14 10.66
C GLU A 617 23.69 38.54 11.26
N SER A 618 22.80 39.33 10.63
CA SER A 618 22.49 40.73 10.92
C SER A 618 21.35 40.98 11.92
N GLY A 619 20.78 39.94 12.53
CA GLY A 619 19.65 40.07 13.46
C GLY A 619 18.61 38.98 13.26
N LYS A 620 17.32 39.35 13.29
CA LYS A 620 16.21 38.42 13.05
C LYS A 620 15.29 38.96 11.98
N ILE A 621 14.72 38.07 11.16
CA ILE A 621 13.74 38.42 10.13
C ILE A 621 12.54 37.47 10.22
N ARG A 622 11.38 37.88 9.72
CA ARG A 622 10.20 37.01 9.69
C ARG A 622 10.36 35.95 8.59
N LEU A 623 9.86 34.75 8.84
CA LEU A 623 9.84 33.68 7.83
C LEU A 623 9.06 34.07 6.57
N SER A 624 8.01 34.88 6.71
CA SER A 624 7.26 35.46 5.60
C SER A 624 8.03 36.47 4.75
N GLU A 625 9.15 37.00 5.26
CA GLU A 625 10.04 37.96 4.58
C GLU A 625 11.34 37.30 4.11
N LEU A 626 11.50 35.99 4.34
CA LEU A 626 12.70 35.23 3.99
C LEU A 626 12.75 34.97 2.48
N GLY A 627 13.93 35.11 1.88
CA GLY A 627 14.16 34.81 0.47
C GLY A 627 15.55 34.26 0.19
N ARG A 628 15.75 33.80 -1.04
CA ARG A 628 17.02 33.29 -1.58
C ARG A 628 18.18 34.27 -1.33
N GLY A 629 19.33 33.69 -1.02
CA GLY A 629 20.57 34.42 -0.75
C GLY A 629 20.67 35.00 0.66
N THR A 630 19.59 34.98 1.44
CA THR A 630 19.62 35.39 2.85
C THR A 630 20.54 34.48 3.65
N VAL A 631 21.42 35.06 4.45
CA VAL A 631 22.37 34.32 5.30
C VAL A 631 21.74 34.10 6.68
N VAL A 632 21.44 32.85 6.99
CA VAL A 632 20.84 32.42 8.26
C VAL A 632 21.89 31.79 9.17
N ARG A 633 21.67 31.86 10.49
CA ARG A 633 22.54 31.18 11.47
C ARG A 633 22.16 29.72 11.59
N THR A 634 23.18 28.88 11.60
CA THR A 634 23.09 27.42 11.80
C THR A 634 23.99 27.02 12.97
N PRO A 635 23.79 25.84 13.57
CA PRO A 635 24.70 25.32 14.60
C PRO A 635 26.17 25.27 14.17
N SER A 636 26.42 25.06 12.88
CA SER A 636 27.77 24.95 12.29
C SER A 636 28.29 26.25 11.68
N GLY A 637 27.62 27.39 11.94
CA GLY A 637 28.04 28.71 11.47
C GLY A 637 26.91 29.45 10.76
N THR A 638 27.07 29.72 9.46
CA THR A 638 26.05 30.39 8.65
C THR A 638 25.84 29.64 7.35
N ALA A 639 24.62 29.69 6.82
CA ALA A 639 24.26 29.11 5.53
C ALA A 639 23.38 30.08 4.75
N ARG A 640 23.45 30.02 3.41
CA ARG A 640 22.57 30.81 2.55
C ARG A 640 21.29 30.04 2.25
N VAL A 641 20.17 30.75 2.20
CA VAL A 641 18.89 30.20 1.76
C VAL A 641 18.92 29.98 0.24
N ALA A 642 18.70 28.75 -0.20
CA ALA A 642 18.58 28.40 -1.62
C ALA A 642 17.14 28.60 -2.13
N ALA A 643 16.13 28.28 -1.33
CA ALA A 643 14.73 28.54 -1.63
C ALA A 643 13.86 28.58 -0.37
N VAL A 644 12.69 29.21 -0.45
CA VAL A 644 11.68 29.18 0.61
C VAL A 644 10.38 28.63 0.02
N LEU A 645 9.90 27.53 0.57
CA LEU A 645 8.63 26.92 0.20
C LEU A 645 7.51 27.51 1.04
N ARG A 646 6.55 28.19 0.40
CA ARG A 646 5.35 28.74 1.01
C ARG A 646 4.15 27.85 0.68
N THR A 647 3.58 27.22 1.69
CA THR A 647 2.47 26.27 1.54
C THR A 647 1.15 26.89 2.01
N LEU A 648 0.16 26.98 1.12
CA LEU A 648 -1.15 27.54 1.42
C LEU A 648 -1.92 26.66 2.42
N CYS A 649 -2.45 27.26 3.47
CA CYS A 649 -3.27 26.56 4.46
C CYS A 649 -4.75 26.65 4.07
N SER A 650 -5.37 25.49 3.82
CA SER A 650 -6.77 25.41 3.41
C SER A 650 -7.70 26.06 4.44
N GLY A 651 -8.46 27.07 4.01
CA GLY A 651 -9.40 27.79 4.88
C GLY A 651 -8.75 28.76 5.86
N GLN A 652 -7.49 29.16 5.63
CA GLN A 652 -6.72 30.10 6.45
C GLN A 652 -6.57 29.67 7.92
N MET A 653 -6.71 28.37 8.18
CA MET A 653 -6.57 27.77 9.50
C MET A 653 -5.69 26.53 9.37
N THR A 654 -4.78 26.34 10.31
CA THR A 654 -3.95 25.13 10.35
C THR A 654 -3.63 24.72 11.77
N GLU A 655 -3.36 23.44 11.96
CA GLU A 655 -2.96 22.91 13.27
C GLU A 655 -1.49 23.24 13.51
N LEU A 656 -1.22 24.02 14.56
CA LEU A 656 0.12 24.42 14.97
C LEU A 656 0.33 24.16 16.46
N CYS A 657 1.53 23.74 16.82
CA CYS A 657 2.03 23.71 18.18
C CYS A 657 2.71 25.04 18.48
N THR A 658 2.44 25.62 19.65
CA THR A 658 3.05 26.88 20.11
C THR A 658 4.03 26.61 21.24
N ILE A 659 5.33 26.69 20.97
CA ILE A 659 6.40 26.42 21.94
C ILE A 659 7.16 27.72 22.19
N GLY A 660 6.90 28.35 23.33
CA GLY A 660 7.31 29.74 23.53
C GLY A 660 6.63 30.63 22.47
N GLN A 661 7.43 31.29 21.64
CA GLN A 661 6.94 32.08 20.50
C GLN A 661 6.94 31.32 19.16
N LEU A 662 7.51 30.11 19.12
CA LEU A 662 7.55 29.29 17.92
C LEU A 662 6.16 28.70 17.64
N ALA A 663 5.56 29.07 16.52
CA ALA A 663 4.38 28.41 15.97
C ALA A 663 4.77 27.53 14.78
N ILE A 664 4.50 26.23 14.89
CA ILE A 664 5.08 25.21 14.03
C ILE A 664 4.14 24.02 13.83
N THR A 665 4.20 23.37 12.66
CA THR A 665 3.39 22.18 12.40
C THR A 665 3.75 21.02 13.35
N PRO A 666 2.79 20.14 13.68
CA PRO A 666 2.92 19.23 14.83
C PRO A 666 4.07 18.22 14.69
N TRP A 667 4.48 17.92 13.45
CA TRP A 667 5.46 16.90 13.08
C TRP A 667 6.75 17.47 12.46
N HIS A 668 7.04 18.76 12.67
CA HIS A 668 8.29 19.36 12.20
C HIS A 668 9.41 19.18 13.23
N PRO A 669 10.51 18.45 12.95
CA PRO A 669 11.59 18.23 13.91
C PRO A 669 12.23 19.51 14.48
N ILE A 670 12.27 19.62 15.80
CA ILE A 670 12.95 20.69 16.54
C ILE A 670 13.90 20.13 17.60
N TYR A 671 14.96 20.87 17.92
CA TYR A 671 15.85 20.50 19.00
C TYR A 671 15.36 21.14 20.30
N HIS A 672 15.02 20.32 21.29
CA HIS A 672 14.53 20.76 22.58
C HIS A 672 15.12 19.88 23.69
N ASN A 673 15.59 20.49 24.79
CA ASN A 673 16.15 19.80 25.96
C ASN A 673 17.24 18.74 25.66
N GLY A 674 18.08 18.96 24.65
CA GLY A 674 19.22 18.09 24.35
C GLY A 674 18.98 17.02 23.28
N SER A 675 17.78 16.93 22.71
CA SER A 675 17.46 15.98 21.63
C SER A 675 16.52 16.58 20.57
N TRP A 676 16.42 15.92 19.42
CA TRP A 676 15.44 16.26 18.38
C TRP A 676 14.08 15.64 18.73
N VAL A 677 13.00 16.42 18.61
CA VAL A 677 11.63 16.02 18.95
C VAL A 677 10.62 16.68 18.01
N PHE A 678 9.39 16.17 17.94
CA PHE A 678 8.29 16.83 17.24
C PHE A 678 7.50 17.76 18.19
N PRO A 679 7.06 18.93 17.71
CA PRO A 679 6.35 19.93 18.51
C PRO A 679 5.09 19.44 19.21
N THR A 680 4.36 18.50 18.60
CA THR A 680 3.15 17.91 19.19
C THR A 680 3.40 17.19 20.51
N GLN A 681 4.66 16.88 20.78
CA GLN A 681 5.10 16.15 21.96
C GLN A 681 5.56 17.08 23.10
N ILE A 682 5.60 18.38 22.83
CA ILE A 682 5.87 19.42 23.83
C ILE A 682 4.57 20.17 24.14
N GLN A 683 3.79 20.49 23.09
CA GLN A 683 2.55 21.24 23.21
C GLN A 683 1.51 20.66 22.26
N GLN A 684 0.29 20.42 22.76
CA GLN A 684 -0.84 20.00 21.94
C GLN A 684 -1.10 21.02 20.82
N ALA A 685 -1.24 20.52 19.59
CA ALA A 685 -1.57 21.34 18.44
C ALA A 685 -2.94 22.02 18.62
N LYS A 686 -3.01 23.29 18.23
CA LYS A 686 -4.25 24.08 18.20
C LYS A 686 -4.50 24.53 16.78
N LEU A 687 -5.77 24.61 16.40
CA LEU A 687 -6.15 25.20 15.13
C LEU A 687 -5.99 26.72 15.24
N LEU A 688 -5.01 27.28 14.52
CA LEU A 688 -4.69 28.71 14.53
C LEU A 688 -4.94 29.33 13.15
N PRO A 689 -5.37 30.61 13.09
CA PRO A 689 -5.37 31.38 11.86
C PRO A 689 -3.97 31.43 11.28
N CYS A 690 -3.83 30.94 10.05
CA CYS A 690 -2.58 30.85 9.34
C CYS A 690 -2.88 30.74 7.86
N ASP A 691 -2.49 31.76 7.08
CA ASP A 691 -2.68 31.74 5.62
C ASP A 691 -1.68 30.79 4.95
N TYR A 692 -0.44 30.81 5.43
CA TYR A 692 0.66 30.03 4.87
C TYR A 692 1.59 29.51 5.96
N VAL A 693 2.08 28.30 5.72
CA VAL A 693 3.23 27.75 6.46
C VAL A 693 4.45 27.68 5.55
N TYR A 694 5.63 27.86 6.12
CA TYR A 694 6.87 28.08 5.40
C TYR A 694 7.87 26.96 5.71
N SER A 695 8.63 26.52 4.72
CA SER A 695 9.76 25.61 4.88
C SER A 695 10.97 26.21 4.17
N VAL A 696 12.17 26.03 4.72
CA VAL A 696 13.39 26.65 4.21
C VAL A 696 14.26 25.57 3.59
N LEU A 697 14.81 25.81 2.40
CA LEU A 697 15.89 25.01 1.82
C LEU A 697 17.17 25.86 1.85
N LEU A 698 18.23 25.34 2.47
CA LEU A 698 19.54 25.98 2.49
C LEU A 698 20.37 25.55 1.27
N GLU A 699 21.49 26.21 1.01
CA GLU A 699 22.49 25.72 0.06
C GLU A 699 23.08 24.37 0.56
N PRO A 700 23.50 23.48 -0.35
CA PRO A 700 23.91 22.15 0.02
C PRO A 700 25.17 22.19 0.89
N SER A 701 25.16 21.41 1.97
CA SER A 701 26.29 21.17 2.86
C SER A 701 26.41 19.67 3.14
N SER A 702 27.65 19.19 3.26
CA SER A 702 27.94 17.81 3.67
C SER A 702 27.77 17.57 5.17
N ASP A 703 27.65 18.64 5.96
CA ASP A 703 27.41 18.55 7.40
C ASP A 703 25.89 18.68 7.69
N PRO A 704 25.24 17.65 8.24
CA PRO A 704 23.81 17.68 8.53
C PRO A 704 23.39 18.76 9.53
N GLU A 705 24.29 19.18 10.43
CA GLU A 705 24.01 20.26 11.38
C GLU A 705 24.00 21.65 10.71
N SER A 706 24.60 21.78 9.52
CA SER A 706 24.46 22.97 8.68
C SER A 706 23.05 23.11 8.09
N HIS A 707 22.23 22.06 8.14
CA HIS A 707 20.84 22.07 7.68
C HIS A 707 19.81 22.22 8.82
N ALA A 708 20.24 22.85 9.90
CA ALA A 708 19.37 23.30 10.99
C ALA A 708 19.48 24.82 11.17
N VAL A 709 18.36 25.47 11.46
CA VAL A 709 18.27 26.93 11.66
C VAL A 709 17.68 27.25 13.02
N PHE A 710 17.96 28.44 13.55
CA PHE A 710 17.32 28.91 14.79
C PHE A 710 16.08 29.75 14.46
N ILE A 711 14.91 29.27 14.88
CA ILE A 711 13.63 29.98 14.74
C ILE A 711 13.06 30.19 16.13
N GLU A 712 12.82 31.46 16.50
CA GLU A 712 12.46 31.87 17.87
C GLU A 712 13.45 31.36 18.94
N GLY A 713 14.72 31.21 18.55
CA GLY A 713 15.78 30.67 19.42
C GLY A 713 15.77 29.15 19.59
N ILE A 714 14.86 28.43 18.93
CA ILE A 714 14.79 26.96 18.92
C ILE A 714 15.43 26.46 17.63
N ARG A 715 16.28 25.42 17.69
CA ARG A 715 16.83 24.82 16.47
C ARG A 715 15.74 24.00 15.77
N CYS A 716 15.59 24.18 14.48
CA CYS A 716 14.61 23.50 13.64
C CYS A 716 15.29 22.99 12.37
N VAL A 717 14.82 21.86 11.85
CA VAL A 717 15.39 21.26 10.64
C VAL A 717 14.94 22.03 9.38
N THR A 718 15.76 22.00 8.34
CA THR A 718 15.43 22.57 7.02
C THR A 718 15.13 21.47 6.00
N LEU A 719 14.66 21.82 4.80
CA LEU A 719 14.50 20.88 3.70
C LEU A 719 15.87 20.48 3.14
N GLY A 720 15.96 19.29 2.56
CA GLY A 720 17.19 18.75 1.97
C GLY A 720 18.28 18.46 3.00
N HIS A 721 17.89 18.19 4.25
CA HIS A 721 18.82 18.30 5.38
C HIS A 721 19.89 17.21 5.48
N GLY A 722 19.80 16.13 4.68
CA GLY A 722 20.82 15.08 4.64
C GLY A 722 20.95 14.26 5.92
N CYS A 723 20.05 14.44 6.89
CA CYS A 723 20.13 13.78 8.21
C CYS A 723 19.44 12.41 8.20
N ILE A 724 20.03 11.45 8.92
CA ILE A 724 19.52 10.08 9.11
C ILE A 724 19.13 9.77 10.57
N ASP A 725 19.20 10.74 11.48
CA ASP A 725 18.71 10.56 12.85
C ASP A 725 17.18 10.40 12.90
N SER A 726 16.70 9.59 13.85
CA SER A 726 15.36 9.00 13.85
C SER A 726 14.18 9.98 13.70
N VAL A 727 14.36 11.23 14.14
CA VAL A 727 13.34 12.29 14.09
C VAL A 727 13.44 13.13 12.83
N ARG A 728 14.65 13.42 12.33
CA ARG A 728 14.85 14.17 11.09
C ARG A 728 14.81 13.29 9.84
N ALA A 729 15.12 11.99 9.95
CA ALA A 729 15.25 11.07 8.82
C ALA A 729 14.02 11.05 7.92
N HIS A 730 14.20 11.42 6.65
CA HIS A 730 13.12 11.45 5.69
C HIS A 730 13.61 11.14 4.25
N PRO A 731 13.06 10.11 3.54
CA PRO A 731 13.57 9.68 2.22
C PRO A 731 13.52 10.76 1.12
N PHE A 732 12.52 11.63 1.19
CA PHE A 732 12.39 12.79 0.28
C PHE A 732 12.99 14.07 0.89
N LEU A 733 12.44 14.57 2.01
CA LEU A 733 12.86 15.84 2.63
C LEU A 733 14.30 15.85 3.17
N GLY A 734 14.91 14.68 3.40
CA GLY A 734 16.32 14.55 3.74
C GLY A 734 17.23 14.45 2.51
N ASP A 735 16.70 14.22 1.31
CA ASP A 735 17.46 14.18 0.06
C ASP A 735 17.45 15.56 -0.60
N TYR A 736 18.60 16.24 -0.54
CA TYR A 736 18.77 17.56 -1.11
C TYR A 736 18.44 17.62 -2.61
N THR A 737 18.85 16.60 -3.37
CA THR A 737 18.72 16.57 -4.84
C THR A 737 17.25 16.44 -5.22
N ARG A 738 16.52 15.50 -4.59
CA ARG A 738 15.10 15.27 -4.87
C ARG A 738 14.23 16.48 -4.49
N VAL A 739 14.55 17.13 -3.38
CA VAL A 739 13.87 18.37 -2.96
C VAL A 739 14.11 19.46 -4.00
N VAL A 740 15.34 19.69 -4.43
CA VAL A 740 15.66 20.68 -5.47
C VAL A 740 14.96 20.38 -6.78
N GLU A 741 15.01 19.13 -7.26
CA GLU A 741 14.33 18.72 -8.50
C GLU A 741 12.83 19.06 -8.45
N SER A 742 12.17 18.78 -7.32
CA SER A 742 10.74 19.06 -7.16
C SER A 742 10.45 20.56 -7.03
N LEU A 743 11.23 21.29 -6.22
CA LEU A 743 11.04 22.73 -6.03
C LEU A 743 11.36 23.53 -7.30
N SER A 744 12.32 23.07 -8.10
CA SER A 744 12.75 23.73 -9.34
C SER A 744 11.67 23.77 -10.42
N GLN A 745 10.66 22.89 -10.31
CA GLN A 745 9.52 22.84 -11.22
C GLN A 745 8.41 23.81 -10.82
N LEU A 746 8.50 24.44 -9.64
CA LEU A 746 7.49 25.37 -9.14
C LEU A 746 7.82 26.81 -9.55
N ASP A 747 6.78 27.56 -9.91
CA ASP A 747 6.89 28.99 -10.19
C ASP A 747 7.48 29.73 -8.97
N GLY A 748 8.40 30.64 -9.24
CA GLY A 748 9.14 31.39 -8.21
C GLY A 748 10.49 30.80 -7.82
N TYR A 749 10.84 29.56 -8.23
CA TYR A 749 12.10 28.94 -7.82
C TYR A 749 13.32 29.66 -8.42
N TYR A 750 13.22 30.09 -9.68
CA TYR A 750 14.29 30.80 -10.38
C TYR A 750 14.21 32.32 -10.22
N ASP A 751 13.23 32.83 -9.49
CA ASP A 751 13.08 34.25 -9.23
C ASP A 751 14.16 34.77 -8.27
N LYS A 752 14.37 36.08 -8.27
CA LYS A 752 15.32 36.74 -7.36
C LYS A 752 15.00 36.48 -5.88
N SER A 753 13.73 36.29 -5.53
CA SER A 753 13.29 35.97 -4.17
C SER A 753 13.44 34.49 -3.83
N GLY A 754 13.44 33.57 -4.81
CA GLY A 754 13.45 32.12 -4.62
C GLY A 754 12.34 31.59 -3.69
N VAL A 755 11.22 32.32 -3.59
CA VAL A 755 10.05 31.90 -2.82
C VAL A 755 9.09 31.17 -3.77
N VAL A 756 8.77 29.92 -3.46
CA VAL A 756 7.92 29.05 -4.28
C VAL A 756 6.61 28.75 -3.56
N ASP A 757 5.51 28.83 -4.29
CA ASP A 757 4.17 28.54 -3.77
C ASP A 757 3.77 27.08 -4.00
N CYS A 758 3.14 26.48 -2.99
CA CYS A 758 2.66 25.11 -3.05
C CYS A 758 1.28 24.97 -2.38
N ALA A 759 0.39 24.19 -3.00
CA ALA A 759 -0.94 23.88 -2.44
C ALA A 759 -1.00 22.49 -1.77
N GLY A 760 0.14 21.79 -1.65
CA GLY A 760 0.28 20.45 -1.08
C GLY A 760 1.10 19.50 -1.96
N VAL A 761 1.43 18.31 -1.44
CA VAL A 761 2.15 17.26 -2.19
C VAL A 761 1.18 16.19 -2.66
N VAL A 762 1.08 15.99 -3.97
CA VAL A 762 0.28 14.91 -4.58
C VAL A 762 1.12 13.64 -4.59
N ARG A 763 0.70 12.63 -3.82
CA ARG A 763 1.47 11.37 -3.68
C ARG A 763 1.11 10.25 -4.66
N GLN A 764 0.04 10.39 -5.47
CA GLN A 764 -0.37 9.45 -6.52
C GLN A 764 -1.14 10.18 -7.63
N TYR A 765 -0.94 9.79 -8.90
CA TYR A 765 -1.80 10.22 -10.01
C TYR A 765 -3.18 9.58 -9.84
N ARG A 766 -4.24 10.40 -9.74
CA ARG A 766 -5.62 9.92 -9.64
C ARG A 766 -6.02 9.15 -10.89
N LYS A 767 -6.68 8.01 -10.71
CA LYS A 767 -7.27 7.25 -11.82
C LYS A 767 -8.50 7.98 -12.35
N VAL A 768 -8.37 8.66 -13.49
CA VAL A 768 -9.47 9.35 -14.18
C VAL A 768 -9.78 8.63 -15.49
N LEU A 769 -11.06 8.28 -15.67
CA LEU A 769 -11.57 7.70 -16.92
C LEU A 769 -12.02 8.83 -17.85
N THR A 770 -11.44 8.92 -19.06
CA THR A 770 -11.97 9.84 -20.07
C THR A 770 -13.13 9.20 -20.84
N ALA A 771 -14.27 9.86 -20.87
CA ALA A 771 -15.48 9.40 -21.52
C ALA A 771 -15.81 10.24 -22.75
N ILE A 772 -15.92 9.57 -23.90
CA ILE A 772 -16.28 10.17 -25.19
C ILE A 772 -17.57 9.53 -25.69
N ARG A 773 -18.52 10.34 -26.15
CA ARG A 773 -19.79 9.85 -26.70
C ARG A 773 -19.84 9.99 -28.21
N VAL A 774 -20.24 8.93 -28.91
CA VAL A 774 -20.40 8.89 -30.36
C VAL A 774 -21.83 8.46 -30.72
N HIS A 775 -22.51 9.24 -31.57
CA HIS A 775 -23.86 8.91 -32.03
C HIS A 775 -24.04 9.31 -33.49
N LYS A 776 -24.59 8.43 -34.32
CA LYS A 776 -24.88 8.69 -35.75
C LYS A 776 -26.26 9.34 -35.93
N ARG A 777 -26.39 10.42 -36.71
CA ARG A 777 -27.67 11.12 -36.92
C ARG A 777 -28.63 10.27 -37.78
N GLN A 778 -29.94 10.40 -37.52
CA GLN A 778 -30.99 9.66 -38.26
C GLN A 778 -31.03 10.00 -39.77
N THR A 779 -30.59 11.18 -40.17
CA THR A 779 -30.55 11.61 -41.58
C THR A 779 -29.34 11.07 -42.37
N ASP A 780 -28.32 10.54 -41.68
CA ASP A 780 -27.05 10.09 -42.26
C ASP A 780 -26.90 8.56 -42.30
N GLN A 781 -28.00 7.81 -42.15
CA GLN A 781 -27.93 6.34 -42.05
C GLN A 781 -27.27 5.67 -43.26
N ASN A 782 -27.34 6.29 -44.45
CA ASN A 782 -26.82 5.74 -45.70
C ASN A 782 -25.34 6.03 -45.99
N ARG A 783 -24.63 6.79 -45.15
CA ARG A 783 -23.20 7.10 -45.33
C ARG A 783 -22.38 6.42 -44.22
N LEU A 784 -21.26 5.77 -44.56
CA LEU A 784 -20.36 5.17 -43.57
C LEU A 784 -19.83 6.25 -42.60
N LEU A 785 -19.70 5.88 -41.33
CA LEU A 785 -19.16 6.76 -40.30
C LEU A 785 -17.69 7.10 -40.60
N ASP A 786 -17.36 8.40 -40.58
CA ASP A 786 -15.97 8.87 -40.58
C ASP A 786 -15.36 8.67 -39.19
N THR A 787 -14.38 7.77 -39.11
CA THR A 787 -13.77 7.32 -37.85
C THR A 787 -12.51 8.11 -37.47
N ASP A 788 -11.93 8.87 -38.39
CA ASP A 788 -10.66 9.58 -38.17
C ASP A 788 -10.73 10.59 -37.02
N PRO A 789 -11.78 11.44 -36.90
CA PRO A 789 -11.88 12.38 -35.79
C PRO A 789 -12.01 11.68 -34.43
N ILE A 790 -12.67 10.52 -34.40
CA ILE A 790 -12.90 9.74 -33.19
C ILE A 790 -11.59 9.08 -32.74
N SER A 791 -10.88 8.41 -33.66
CA SER A 791 -9.57 7.81 -33.37
C SER A 791 -8.59 8.88 -32.88
N ALA A 792 -8.52 10.03 -33.55
CA ALA A 792 -7.67 11.14 -33.10
C ALA A 792 -8.04 11.67 -31.71
N ALA A 793 -9.33 11.71 -31.36
CA ALA A 793 -9.78 12.12 -30.02
C ALA A 793 -9.39 11.09 -28.95
N VAL A 794 -9.47 9.80 -29.25
CA VAL A 794 -9.03 8.71 -28.36
C VAL A 794 -7.52 8.77 -28.13
N THR A 795 -6.72 8.93 -29.20
CA THR A 795 -5.27 9.08 -29.08
C THR A 795 -4.88 10.26 -28.20
N ARG A 796 -5.55 11.41 -28.35
CA ARG A 796 -5.33 12.58 -27.48
C ARG A 796 -5.70 12.26 -26.03
N ALA A 797 -6.86 11.65 -25.80
CA ALA A 797 -7.33 11.29 -24.46
C ALA A 797 -6.38 10.34 -23.72
N LEU A 798 -5.78 9.38 -24.43
CA LEU A 798 -4.75 8.49 -23.88
C LEU A 798 -3.46 9.21 -23.49
N GLY A 799 -3.24 10.44 -23.97
CA GLY A 799 -2.11 11.28 -23.56
C GLY A 799 -2.25 11.86 -22.14
N TYR A 800 -3.46 11.92 -21.58
CA TYR A 800 -3.73 12.48 -20.25
C TYR A 800 -4.69 11.67 -19.39
N SER A 801 -5.08 10.48 -19.82
CA SER A 801 -5.93 9.57 -19.04
C SER A 801 -5.44 8.14 -19.18
N THR A 802 -5.52 7.39 -18.09
CA THR A 802 -5.09 5.98 -18.06
C THR A 802 -5.99 5.09 -18.90
N ASN A 803 -7.28 5.44 -18.98
CA ASN A 803 -8.28 4.69 -19.72
C ASN A 803 -9.27 5.65 -20.40
N VAL A 804 -9.81 5.20 -21.53
CA VAL A 804 -10.83 5.90 -22.30
C VAL A 804 -12.05 4.99 -22.46
N ILE A 805 -13.26 5.53 -22.33
CA ILE A 805 -14.50 4.83 -22.66
C ILE A 805 -15.26 5.56 -23.77
N LEU A 806 -15.67 4.81 -24.79
CA LEU A 806 -16.46 5.27 -25.92
C LEU A 806 -17.90 4.78 -25.76
N ALA A 807 -18.83 5.65 -25.39
CA ALA A 807 -20.25 5.31 -25.44
C ALA A 807 -20.78 5.52 -26.86
N VAL A 808 -21.08 4.42 -27.56
CA VAL A 808 -21.37 4.43 -28.99
C VAL A 808 -22.80 3.99 -29.29
N SER A 809 -23.51 4.77 -30.10
CA SER A 809 -24.80 4.38 -30.69
C SER A 809 -24.65 4.33 -32.21
N LEU A 810 -24.16 3.18 -32.69
CA LEU A 810 -23.81 2.92 -34.08
C LEU A 810 -24.44 1.60 -34.55
N PRO A 811 -24.85 1.49 -35.83
CA PRO A 811 -25.22 0.20 -36.39
C PRO A 811 -23.97 -0.71 -36.49
N PRO A 812 -24.14 -2.06 -36.50
CA PRO A 812 -23.02 -3.00 -36.45
C PRO A 812 -21.88 -2.73 -37.46
N PRO A 813 -22.13 -2.38 -38.74
CA PRO A 813 -21.05 -2.12 -39.70
C PRO A 813 -20.19 -0.91 -39.35
N ASP A 814 -20.79 0.15 -38.80
CA ASP A 814 -20.04 1.34 -38.36
C ASP A 814 -19.29 1.07 -37.06
N LEU A 815 -19.83 0.20 -36.20
CA LEU A 815 -19.16 -0.23 -34.97
C LEU A 815 -17.91 -1.06 -35.27
N GLU A 816 -18.01 -2.03 -36.19
CA GLU A 816 -16.88 -2.83 -36.65
C GLU A 816 -15.80 -1.96 -37.30
N ASN A 817 -16.20 -1.01 -38.14
CA ASN A 817 -15.27 -0.05 -38.74
C ASN A 817 -14.55 0.80 -37.67
N LEU A 818 -15.28 1.29 -36.67
CA LEU A 818 -14.69 2.06 -35.57
C LEU A 818 -13.71 1.22 -34.73
N VAL A 819 -14.07 -0.02 -34.40
CA VAL A 819 -13.17 -0.94 -33.66
C VAL A 819 -11.87 -1.17 -34.44
N SER A 820 -11.93 -1.26 -35.76
CA SER A 820 -10.77 -1.53 -36.61
C SER A 820 -9.70 -0.43 -36.61
N VAL A 821 -10.07 0.81 -36.27
CA VAL A 821 -9.15 1.98 -36.26
C VAL A 821 -8.70 2.40 -34.86
N LEU A 822 -9.17 1.69 -33.83
CA LEU A 822 -8.81 1.93 -32.43
C LEU A 822 -7.64 1.04 -32.01
N PRO A 823 -6.97 1.34 -30.88
CA PRO A 823 -5.88 0.51 -30.36
C PRO A 823 -6.27 -0.98 -30.22
N ARG A 824 -5.32 -1.89 -30.44
CA ARG A 824 -5.58 -3.35 -30.45
C ARG A 824 -6.11 -3.89 -29.12
N ASP A 825 -5.86 -3.18 -28.02
CA ASP A 825 -6.34 -3.50 -26.68
C ASP A 825 -7.73 -2.90 -26.38
N THR A 826 -8.46 -2.46 -27.41
CA THR A 826 -9.84 -1.97 -27.28
C THR A 826 -10.80 -3.11 -26.96
N VAL A 827 -11.62 -2.95 -25.91
CA VAL A 827 -12.57 -3.98 -25.47
C VAL A 827 -14.01 -3.48 -25.55
N LEU A 828 -14.89 -4.29 -26.15
CA LEU A 828 -16.34 -4.09 -26.12
C LEU A 828 -16.88 -4.45 -24.72
N VAL A 829 -17.72 -3.60 -24.16
CA VAL A 829 -18.33 -3.79 -22.85
C VAL A 829 -19.62 -4.59 -23.01
N ASP A 830 -19.49 -5.91 -23.00
CA ASP A 830 -20.58 -6.89 -23.11
C ASP A 830 -20.53 -7.95 -21.98
N GLY A 831 -20.35 -7.53 -20.73
CA GLY A 831 -20.34 -8.43 -19.57
C GLY A 831 -19.28 -8.07 -18.53
N GLU A 832 -18.68 -9.07 -17.89
CA GLU A 832 -17.53 -8.88 -16.98
C GLU A 832 -16.27 -8.51 -17.77
N VAL A 833 -16.00 -7.20 -17.85
CA VAL A 833 -14.81 -6.66 -18.52
C VAL A 833 -13.67 -6.47 -17.51
N THR A 834 -12.46 -6.90 -17.86
CA THR A 834 -11.25 -6.75 -17.04
C THR A 834 -10.67 -5.32 -17.12
N ASN A 835 -9.98 -4.88 -16.06
CA ASN A 835 -9.46 -3.52 -15.93
C ASN A 835 -8.15 -3.27 -16.74
N THR A 836 -7.88 -4.08 -17.76
CA THR A 836 -6.60 -4.13 -18.47
C THR A 836 -6.58 -3.35 -19.78
N ALA A 837 -7.75 -3.02 -20.34
CA ALA A 837 -7.87 -2.33 -21.61
C ALA A 837 -7.68 -0.81 -21.45
N LYS A 838 -6.88 -0.19 -22.33
CA LYS A 838 -6.77 1.28 -22.35
C LYS A 838 -8.01 1.93 -22.96
N VAL A 839 -8.75 1.23 -23.82
CA VAL A 839 -9.95 1.74 -24.48
C VAL A 839 -11.11 0.77 -24.30
N TYR A 840 -12.24 1.27 -23.81
CA TYR A 840 -13.50 0.56 -23.66
C TYR A 840 -14.52 1.09 -24.67
N ILE A 841 -15.33 0.21 -25.24
CA ILE A 841 -16.48 0.60 -26.05
C ILE A 841 -17.74 0.13 -25.34
N LEU A 842 -18.58 1.08 -24.94
CA LEU A 842 -19.89 0.82 -24.36
C LEU A 842 -20.97 0.97 -25.46
N PRO A 843 -21.41 -0.13 -26.08
CA PRO A 843 -22.48 -0.08 -27.07
C PRO A 843 -23.81 0.29 -26.40
N PHE A 844 -24.53 1.22 -27.01
CA PHE A 844 -25.80 1.73 -26.49
C PHE A 844 -26.83 1.84 -27.61
N THR A 845 -27.95 1.14 -27.47
CA THR A 845 -29.06 1.23 -28.42
C THR A 845 -30.16 2.13 -27.85
N LYS A 846 -30.66 3.04 -28.71
CA LYS A 846 -31.75 3.94 -28.33
C LYS A 846 -33.02 3.19 -27.91
N ALA A 847 -33.24 2.01 -28.51
CA ALA A 847 -34.39 1.16 -28.22
C ALA A 847 -34.36 0.57 -26.79
N THR A 848 -33.17 0.26 -26.27
CA THR A 848 -33.03 -0.44 -24.98
C THR A 848 -32.83 0.52 -23.81
N TYR A 849 -32.17 1.66 -24.03
CA TYR A 849 -31.70 2.50 -22.93
C TYR A 849 -32.09 3.98 -23.04
N GLY A 850 -32.95 4.39 -23.97
CA GLY A 850 -33.33 5.80 -24.12
C GLY A 850 -32.34 6.59 -24.98
N ARG A 851 -32.19 7.90 -24.76
CA ARG A 851 -31.38 8.80 -25.62
C ARG A 851 -30.02 9.11 -25.01
N PHE A 852 -29.94 9.82 -23.88
CA PHE A 852 -28.69 10.48 -23.49
C PHE A 852 -28.26 10.23 -22.04
N ILE A 853 -29.15 10.40 -21.07
CA ILE A 853 -28.84 10.30 -19.64
C ILE A 853 -28.47 8.87 -19.24
N PRO A 854 -29.18 7.81 -19.68
CA PRO A 854 -28.83 6.45 -19.27
C PRO A 854 -27.44 6.03 -19.77
N ALA A 855 -26.97 6.54 -20.93
CA ALA A 855 -25.61 6.30 -21.41
C ALA A 855 -24.57 6.94 -20.48
N LEU A 856 -24.82 8.17 -20.02
CA LEU A 856 -23.94 8.84 -19.05
C LEU A 856 -23.91 8.11 -17.71
N ASN A 857 -25.06 7.64 -17.23
CA ASN A 857 -25.14 6.88 -15.99
C ASN A 857 -24.52 5.49 -16.11
N ALA A 858 -24.57 4.85 -17.28
CA ALA A 858 -23.84 3.61 -17.52
C ALA A 858 -22.32 3.82 -17.49
N ILE A 859 -21.81 4.95 -18.00
CA ILE A 859 -20.40 5.33 -17.84
C ILE A 859 -20.06 5.54 -16.36
N VAL A 860 -20.89 6.27 -15.61
CA VAL A 860 -20.68 6.51 -14.17
C VAL A 860 -20.65 5.19 -13.40
N ALA A 861 -21.59 4.29 -13.69
CA ALA A 861 -21.65 2.96 -13.08
C ALA A 861 -20.41 2.12 -13.43
N PHE A 862 -20.02 2.10 -14.70
CA PHE A 862 -18.80 1.43 -15.16
C PHE A 862 -17.56 1.98 -14.45
N ALA A 863 -17.40 3.30 -14.42
CA ALA A 863 -16.25 3.94 -13.79
C ALA A 863 -16.18 3.63 -12.29
N ASN A 864 -17.33 3.59 -11.62
CA ASN A 864 -17.42 3.33 -10.19
C ASN A 864 -17.13 1.86 -9.88
N ASP A 865 -17.65 0.93 -10.68
CA ASP A 865 -17.33 -0.51 -10.61
C ASP A 865 -15.83 -0.76 -10.79
N LYS A 866 -15.20 -0.03 -11.70
CA LYS A 866 -13.76 -0.16 -12.03
C LYS A 866 -12.82 0.61 -11.10
N GLY A 867 -13.33 1.29 -10.07
CA GLY A 867 -12.53 1.96 -9.06
C GLY A 867 -11.82 3.22 -9.54
N PHE A 868 -12.38 3.93 -10.53
CA PHE A 868 -11.89 5.25 -10.90
C PHE A 868 -12.27 6.31 -9.85
N GLU A 869 -11.46 7.35 -9.68
CA GLU A 869 -11.74 8.45 -8.75
C GLU A 869 -12.48 9.62 -9.42
N GLY A 870 -12.40 9.71 -10.74
CA GLY A 870 -13.04 10.76 -11.53
C GLY A 870 -13.37 10.32 -12.95
N VAL A 871 -14.31 11.03 -13.57
CA VAL A 871 -14.68 10.84 -14.98
C VAL A 871 -14.56 12.17 -15.71
N LEU A 872 -13.74 12.21 -16.75
CA LEU A 872 -13.60 13.35 -17.65
C LEU A 872 -14.51 13.15 -18.86
N PHE A 873 -15.63 13.86 -18.93
CA PHE A 873 -16.45 13.88 -20.13
C PHE A 873 -15.84 14.83 -21.17
N GLN A 874 -15.69 14.33 -22.40
CA GLN A 874 -15.08 15.07 -23.50
C GLN A 874 -15.82 14.85 -24.82
N SER A 875 -16.07 15.94 -25.54
CA SER A 875 -16.52 15.89 -26.94
C SER A 875 -15.35 15.61 -27.90
N VAL A 876 -15.62 14.85 -28.97
CA VAL A 876 -14.66 14.51 -30.04
C VAL A 876 -14.00 15.76 -30.66
N GLU A 877 -14.74 16.88 -30.73
CA GLU A 877 -14.31 18.14 -31.35
C GLU A 877 -13.36 18.96 -30.48
N VAL A 878 -13.20 18.62 -29.20
CA VAL A 878 -12.42 19.42 -28.25
C VAL A 878 -10.95 19.04 -28.37
N LYS A 879 -10.12 20.07 -28.51
CA LYS A 879 -8.66 20.02 -28.35
C LYS A 879 -8.32 20.75 -27.06
N ILE A 880 -7.52 20.11 -26.22
CA ILE A 880 -7.03 20.68 -24.96
C ILE A 880 -5.61 20.19 -24.72
N ASP A 881 -4.77 21.05 -24.18
CA ASP A 881 -3.45 20.68 -23.68
C ASP A 881 -3.56 19.65 -22.52
N PRO A 882 -2.83 18.51 -22.57
CA PRO A 882 -2.73 17.56 -21.46
C PRO A 882 -2.48 18.21 -20.08
N GLU A 883 -1.67 19.27 -20.01
CA GLU A 883 -1.39 19.98 -18.76
C GLU A 883 -2.60 20.72 -18.22
N ASN A 884 -3.43 21.28 -19.10
CA ASN A 884 -4.69 21.92 -18.70
C ASN A 884 -5.68 20.88 -18.15
N VAL A 885 -5.70 19.66 -18.70
CA VAL A 885 -6.49 18.55 -18.13
C VAL A 885 -5.98 18.17 -16.74
N LYS A 886 -4.66 18.05 -16.54
CA LYS A 886 -4.06 17.77 -15.22
C LYS A 886 -4.44 18.83 -14.19
N LYS A 887 -4.41 20.12 -14.57
CA LYS A 887 -4.88 21.23 -13.71
C LYS A 887 -6.35 21.05 -13.33
N MET A 888 -7.24 20.71 -14.28
CA MET A 888 -8.66 20.44 -13.98
C MET A 888 -8.84 19.27 -13.02
N VAL A 889 -8.11 18.17 -13.22
CA VAL A 889 -8.16 16.98 -12.34
C VAL A 889 -7.67 17.33 -10.94
N GLY A 890 -6.61 18.12 -10.81
CA GLY A 890 -6.07 18.60 -9.54
C GLY A 890 -7.05 19.49 -8.76
N LEU A 891 -7.85 20.31 -9.47
CA LEU A 891 -8.89 21.13 -8.86
C LEU A 891 -10.12 20.31 -8.42
N CYS A 892 -10.35 19.12 -9.02
CA CYS A 892 -11.52 18.30 -8.76
C CYS A 892 -11.39 17.43 -7.49
N VAL A 893 -10.98 18.05 -6.37
CA VAL A 893 -10.65 17.40 -5.08
C VAL A 893 -11.57 17.89 -3.95
N GLY A 894 -11.55 17.18 -2.81
CA GLY A 894 -12.18 17.64 -1.58
C GLY A 894 -13.68 17.91 -1.69
N ASN A 895 -14.07 19.18 -1.59
CA ASN A 895 -15.46 19.63 -1.67
C ASN A 895 -15.93 20.01 -3.08
N VAL A 896 -15.12 19.74 -4.11
CA VAL A 896 -15.46 20.00 -5.52
C VAL A 896 -16.18 18.80 -6.13
N LEU A 897 -17.34 19.06 -6.72
CA LEU A 897 -18.14 18.10 -7.48
C LEU A 897 -17.67 17.99 -8.93
N VAL A 898 -17.45 19.13 -9.59
CA VAL A 898 -17.16 19.19 -11.02
C VAL A 898 -16.28 20.41 -11.35
N VAL A 899 -15.36 20.21 -12.29
CA VAL A 899 -14.54 21.25 -12.90
C VAL A 899 -14.69 21.17 -14.41
N GLY A 900 -15.16 22.22 -15.06
CA GLY A 900 -15.31 22.26 -16.53
C GLY A 900 -14.57 23.41 -17.17
N LYS A 901 -14.15 23.24 -18.42
CA LYS A 901 -13.50 24.29 -19.20
C LYS A 901 -14.54 25.31 -19.69
N ALA A 902 -14.22 26.59 -19.48
CA ALA A 902 -14.90 27.71 -20.10
C ALA A 902 -14.57 27.77 -21.59
N PHE A 903 -15.62 27.79 -22.41
CA PHE A 903 -15.55 28.08 -23.85
C PHE A 903 -16.08 29.49 -24.11
N ASP A 904 -15.82 30.06 -25.29
CA ASP A 904 -16.25 31.43 -25.62
C ASP A 904 -17.77 31.62 -25.56
N ALA A 905 -18.52 30.54 -25.80
CA ALA A 905 -19.97 30.52 -25.71
C ALA A 905 -20.50 30.53 -24.25
N HIS A 906 -19.64 30.37 -23.23
CA HIS A 906 -20.05 30.52 -21.84
C HIS A 906 -20.16 32.00 -21.46
N THR A 907 -21.13 32.31 -20.60
CA THR A 907 -21.20 33.60 -19.94
C THR A 907 -20.21 33.62 -18.78
N PHE A 908 -18.92 33.81 -19.07
CA PHE A 908 -17.87 33.77 -18.06
C PHE A 908 -17.65 35.13 -17.40
N HIS A 909 -17.70 35.17 -16.07
CA HIS A 909 -17.40 36.36 -15.27
C HIS A 909 -15.98 36.30 -14.72
N LYS A 910 -15.19 37.36 -14.93
CA LYS A 910 -13.82 37.47 -14.40
C LYS A 910 -13.88 38.14 -13.01
N GLY A 911 -13.23 37.53 -12.02
CA GLY A 911 -13.08 38.11 -10.68
C GLY A 911 -12.25 39.39 -10.70
N LEU A 912 -12.54 40.32 -9.78
CA LEU A 912 -11.90 41.64 -9.73
C LEU A 912 -10.55 41.62 -8.98
N ASP A 913 -10.30 40.69 -8.03
CA ASP A 913 -9.10 40.73 -7.17
C ASP A 913 -8.38 39.38 -6.91
N ASP A 914 -9.03 38.21 -7.06
CA ASP A 914 -8.48 36.87 -6.74
C ASP A 914 -8.50 35.87 -7.91
N GLY A 915 -8.92 36.34 -9.11
CA GLY A 915 -9.11 35.49 -10.28
C GLY A 915 -10.35 34.59 -10.25
N SER A 916 -11.19 34.65 -9.21
CA SER A 916 -12.42 33.84 -9.06
C SER A 916 -13.69 34.70 -8.94
N SER A 917 -14.84 34.22 -9.43
CA SER A 917 -16.13 34.90 -9.20
C SER A 917 -17.27 33.92 -8.95
N GLN A 918 -18.12 34.22 -7.97
CA GLN A 918 -19.32 33.43 -7.69
C GLN A 918 -20.48 33.91 -8.56
N VAL A 919 -21.02 33.00 -9.36
CA VAL A 919 -22.05 33.29 -10.36
C VAL A 919 -23.23 32.34 -10.15
N TYR A 920 -24.45 32.81 -10.40
CA TYR A 920 -25.62 31.94 -10.39
C TYR A 920 -25.50 30.83 -11.43
N LEU A 921 -25.91 29.62 -11.03
CA LEU A 921 -25.97 28.46 -11.91
C LEU A 921 -27.07 28.64 -12.96
N THR A 922 -26.66 28.72 -14.22
CA THR A 922 -27.52 28.79 -15.41
C THR A 922 -27.00 27.83 -16.46
N GLY A 923 -27.70 27.71 -17.59
CA GLY A 923 -27.25 26.86 -18.68
C GLY A 923 -25.96 27.34 -19.35
N ARG A 924 -25.62 28.63 -19.23
CA ARG A 924 -24.39 29.24 -19.81
C ARG A 924 -23.28 29.52 -18.81
N THR A 925 -23.54 29.39 -17.51
CA THR A 925 -22.53 29.56 -16.45
C THR A 925 -22.11 28.22 -15.84
N CYS A 926 -22.87 27.14 -16.06
CA CYS A 926 -22.49 25.82 -15.55
C CYS A 926 -21.35 25.17 -16.35
N PRO A 927 -20.51 24.33 -15.72
CA PRO A 927 -19.59 23.43 -16.41
C PRO A 927 -20.34 22.51 -17.40
N TRP A 928 -19.92 22.49 -18.67
CA TRP A 928 -20.50 21.59 -19.67
C TRP A 928 -19.68 20.32 -19.83
N ASN A 929 -20.34 19.16 -19.94
CA ASN A 929 -19.77 17.86 -20.30
C ASN A 929 -19.13 17.84 -21.71
N THR A 930 -19.14 18.97 -22.42
CA THR A 930 -18.28 19.18 -23.60
C THR A 930 -16.81 19.03 -23.22
N LEU A 931 -16.42 19.51 -22.04
CA LEU A 931 -15.16 19.17 -21.38
C LEU A 931 -15.26 19.45 -19.88
N ALA A 932 -15.55 18.42 -19.08
CA ALA A 932 -15.66 18.54 -17.63
C ALA A 932 -15.24 17.26 -16.91
N VAL A 933 -14.45 17.43 -15.84
CA VAL A 933 -14.10 16.36 -14.92
C VAL A 933 -15.04 16.38 -13.73
N TRP A 934 -15.60 15.22 -13.42
CA TRP A 934 -16.49 15.01 -12.28
C TRP A 934 -15.80 14.15 -11.24
N ASN A 935 -15.99 14.50 -9.97
CA ASN A 935 -15.57 13.70 -8.84
C ASN A 935 -16.51 12.49 -8.71
N LEU A 936 -16.00 11.29 -8.95
CA LEU A 936 -16.86 10.11 -9.08
C LEU A 936 -17.49 9.70 -7.75
N ASN A 937 -16.75 9.81 -6.64
CA ASN A 937 -17.25 9.56 -5.28
C ASN A 937 -18.45 10.45 -4.89
N LYS A 938 -18.62 11.58 -5.58
CA LYS A 938 -19.77 12.48 -5.41
C LYS A 938 -20.82 12.17 -6.47
N LEU A 939 -20.47 12.21 -7.75
CA LEU A 939 -21.41 12.01 -8.86
C LEU A 939 -22.16 10.67 -8.75
N ALA A 940 -21.49 9.59 -8.35
CA ALA A 940 -22.10 8.27 -8.20
C ALA A 940 -23.25 8.20 -7.17
N ARG A 941 -23.39 9.20 -6.29
CA ARG A 941 -24.49 9.26 -5.30
C ARG A 941 -25.85 9.54 -5.94
N THR A 942 -25.87 10.18 -7.11
CA THR A 942 -27.11 10.55 -7.81
C THR A 942 -27.10 10.18 -9.29
N GLY A 943 -25.92 10.18 -9.92
CA GLY A 943 -25.77 10.17 -11.36
C GLY A 943 -26.27 11.47 -12.01
N PHE A 944 -26.45 11.43 -13.32
CA PHE A 944 -27.19 12.45 -14.05
C PHE A 944 -28.69 12.20 -13.94
N LEU A 945 -29.46 13.28 -13.76
CA LEU A 945 -30.89 13.19 -13.48
C LEU A 945 -31.70 12.90 -14.75
N LEU A 946 -32.53 11.85 -14.69
CA LEU A 946 -33.40 11.42 -15.80
C LEU A 946 -34.40 12.50 -16.26
N THR A 947 -34.71 13.50 -15.43
CA THR A 947 -35.53 14.66 -15.84
C THR A 947 -34.97 15.38 -17.08
N SER A 948 -33.63 15.34 -17.23
CA SER A 948 -32.89 15.99 -18.31
C SER A 948 -32.93 15.20 -19.62
N GLU A 949 -33.58 14.04 -19.64
CA GLU A 949 -33.80 13.22 -20.84
C GLU A 949 -34.84 13.84 -21.78
N THR A 950 -35.69 14.73 -21.25
CA THR A 950 -36.73 15.43 -22.00
C THR A 950 -36.22 16.74 -22.58
N ASN A 951 -36.75 17.15 -23.75
CA ASN A 951 -36.55 18.50 -24.28
C ASN A 951 -37.65 19.39 -23.70
N THR A 952 -37.51 19.75 -22.42
CA THR A 952 -38.48 20.63 -21.74
C THR A 952 -37.84 22.02 -21.57
N PRO A 953 -38.39 23.09 -22.17
CA PRO A 953 -39.60 23.15 -23.00
C PRO A 953 -39.42 22.54 -24.41
N PRO A 954 -40.51 22.13 -25.09
CA PRO A 954 -40.43 21.56 -26.44
C PRO A 954 -39.60 22.43 -27.39
N ASN A 955 -38.81 21.79 -28.27
CA ASN A 955 -37.82 22.42 -29.15
C ASN A 955 -36.56 23.01 -28.47
N SER A 956 -36.33 22.73 -27.18
CA SER A 956 -35.09 23.05 -26.49
C SER A 956 -34.05 21.93 -26.56
N SER A 957 -32.81 22.23 -26.16
CA SER A 957 -31.77 21.22 -25.95
C SER A 957 -31.71 20.76 -24.50
N ALA A 958 -31.54 19.45 -24.29
CA ALA A 958 -31.28 18.90 -22.96
C ALA A 958 -29.99 19.48 -22.33
N ILE A 959 -30.03 19.64 -21.01
CA ILE A 959 -28.88 20.02 -20.18
C ILE A 959 -28.94 19.24 -18.87
N GLU A 960 -27.97 18.35 -18.68
CA GLU A 960 -27.91 17.43 -17.56
C GLU A 960 -27.11 17.97 -16.38
N GLU A 961 -26.12 18.83 -16.65
CA GLU A 961 -25.13 19.27 -15.67
C GLU A 961 -25.76 20.19 -14.63
N ALA A 962 -26.54 21.18 -15.08
CA ALA A 962 -27.17 22.18 -14.23
C ALA A 962 -28.13 21.57 -13.17
N PRO A 963 -29.13 20.73 -13.52
CA PRO A 963 -30.00 20.13 -12.50
C PRO A 963 -29.24 19.16 -11.58
N THR A 964 -28.22 18.44 -12.07
CA THR A 964 -27.36 17.59 -11.23
C THR A 964 -26.56 18.40 -10.21
N ILE A 965 -25.90 19.50 -10.63
CA ILE A 965 -25.16 20.40 -9.73
C ILE A 965 -26.12 21.00 -8.69
N ALA A 966 -27.29 21.48 -9.14
CA ALA A 966 -28.27 22.10 -8.25
C ALA A 966 -28.75 21.13 -7.15
N LEU A 967 -29.08 19.89 -7.53
CA LEU A 967 -29.48 18.86 -6.58
C LEU A 967 -28.35 18.52 -5.61
N HIS A 968 -27.13 18.37 -6.12
CA HIS A 968 -25.97 18.06 -5.29
C HIS A 968 -25.64 19.16 -4.28
N GLN A 969 -25.75 20.43 -4.66
CA GLN A 969 -25.55 21.55 -3.75
C GLN A 969 -26.64 21.63 -2.68
N LYS A 970 -27.87 21.22 -3.03
CA LYS A 970 -28.98 21.13 -2.08
C LYS A 970 -28.82 19.98 -1.09
N LEU A 971 -28.49 18.79 -1.57
CA LEU A 971 -28.35 17.57 -0.76
C LEU A 971 -27.07 17.58 0.09
N PHE A 972 -25.99 18.15 -0.43
CA PHE A 972 -24.67 18.12 0.18
C PHE A 972 -24.06 19.54 0.24
N PRO A 973 -24.63 20.44 1.05
CA PRO A 973 -24.15 21.82 1.17
C PRO A 973 -22.70 21.86 1.64
N GLY A 974 -21.89 22.74 1.04
CA GLY A 974 -20.46 22.86 1.33
C GLY A 974 -19.57 21.72 0.81
N GLN A 975 -20.15 20.68 0.19
CA GLN A 975 -19.42 19.51 -0.34
C GLN A 975 -19.56 19.33 -1.86
N SER A 976 -20.26 20.23 -2.55
CA SER A 976 -20.60 20.11 -3.98
C SER A 976 -20.30 21.38 -4.77
N ARG A 977 -19.10 21.95 -4.62
CA ARG A 977 -18.67 23.12 -5.41
C ARG A 977 -18.57 22.77 -6.90
N ALA A 978 -18.96 23.69 -7.76
CA ALA A 978 -18.83 23.57 -9.21
C ALA A 978 -17.94 24.69 -9.72
N LEU A 979 -16.91 24.34 -10.50
CA LEU A 979 -15.94 25.29 -11.02
C LEU A 979 -15.98 25.34 -12.54
N LEU A 980 -16.05 26.53 -13.10
CA LEU A 980 -15.88 26.80 -14.52
C LEU A 980 -14.53 27.50 -14.72
N VAL A 981 -13.58 26.86 -15.41
CA VAL A 981 -12.19 27.32 -15.48
C VAL A 981 -11.83 27.84 -16.87
N ARG A 982 -11.17 29.01 -16.94
CA ARG A 982 -10.65 29.57 -18.20
C ARG A 982 -9.13 29.62 -18.15
N PHE A 983 -8.47 29.09 -19.17
CA PHE A 983 -7.01 29.08 -19.29
C PHE A 983 -6.52 30.32 -20.08
N ALA A 984 -5.25 30.72 -19.88
CA ALA A 984 -4.65 31.87 -20.56
C ALA A 984 -4.26 31.60 -22.04
N ALA A 985 -3.96 30.35 -22.42
CA ALA A 985 -3.68 29.95 -23.80
C ALA A 985 -4.96 29.54 -24.55
N GLU A 986 -5.06 29.87 -25.85
CA GLU A 986 -6.23 29.58 -26.69
C GLU A 986 -6.30 28.09 -27.10
N ASP A 987 -6.79 27.24 -26.20
CA ASP A 987 -7.31 25.92 -26.56
C ASP A 987 -8.75 26.07 -27.09
N GLY A 988 -8.89 26.10 -28.42
CA GLY A 988 -10.17 26.36 -29.09
C GLY A 988 -11.18 25.20 -29.02
N TRP A 989 -12.48 25.52 -29.01
CA TRP A 989 -13.53 24.59 -29.43
C TRP A 989 -13.58 24.61 -30.95
N GLY A 990 -13.18 23.51 -31.61
CA GLY A 990 -13.14 23.42 -33.07
C GLY A 990 -14.54 23.50 -33.71
N THR A 991 -15.08 24.71 -33.82
CA THR A 991 -16.46 25.00 -34.28
C THR A 991 -16.50 25.54 -35.71
N VAL A 992 -15.41 25.44 -36.47
CA VAL A 992 -15.41 25.74 -37.90
C VAL A 992 -16.06 24.58 -38.65
N TRP A 993 -17.39 24.64 -38.80
CA TRP A 993 -18.16 23.65 -39.53
C TRP A 993 -18.44 24.13 -40.97
N ALA A 994 -18.23 23.27 -41.96
CA ALA A 994 -18.61 23.55 -43.35
C ALA A 994 -20.11 23.32 -43.65
N ASP A 995 -20.83 22.68 -42.72
CA ASP A 995 -22.24 22.28 -42.87
C ASP A 995 -23.20 23.35 -42.30
N PRO A 996 -24.01 24.02 -43.13
CA PRO A 996 -24.99 25.03 -42.70
C PRO A 996 -26.01 24.51 -41.68
N ALA A 997 -26.45 23.25 -41.79
CA ALA A 997 -27.43 22.66 -40.88
C ALA A 997 -26.85 22.45 -39.47
N ARG A 998 -25.54 22.16 -39.38
CA ARG A 998 -24.81 22.04 -38.11
C ARG A 998 -24.65 23.39 -37.40
N ILE A 999 -24.39 24.45 -38.17
CA ILE A 999 -24.31 25.83 -37.67
C ILE A 999 -25.66 26.28 -37.08
N GLU A 1000 -26.76 26.09 -37.83
CA GLU A 1000 -28.09 26.48 -37.38
C GLU A 1000 -28.54 25.69 -36.14
N TRP A 1001 -28.26 24.38 -36.10
CA TRP A 1001 -28.54 23.54 -34.93
C TRP A 1001 -27.74 24.00 -33.69
N HIS A 1002 -26.46 24.33 -33.86
CA HIS A 1002 -25.62 24.83 -32.78
C HIS A 1002 -26.15 26.16 -32.22
N ALA A 1003 -26.57 27.08 -33.09
CA ALA A 1003 -27.17 28.36 -32.70
C ALA A 1003 -28.46 28.16 -31.89
N ARG A 1004 -29.36 27.26 -32.34
CA ARG A 1004 -30.59 26.91 -31.59
C ARG A 1004 -30.30 26.25 -30.24
N LYS A 1005 -29.28 25.38 -30.18
CA LYS A 1005 -28.82 24.74 -28.94
C LYS A 1005 -28.30 25.76 -27.93
N MET A 1006 -27.50 26.74 -28.38
CA MET A 1006 -27.00 27.80 -27.51
C MET A 1006 -28.10 28.76 -27.05
N ALA A 1007 -29.09 29.06 -27.89
CA ALA A 1007 -30.20 29.94 -27.55
C ALA A 1007 -31.09 29.39 -26.42
N SER A 1008 -31.24 28.06 -26.33
CA SER A 1008 -32.15 27.39 -25.41
C SER A 1008 -31.55 26.91 -24.08
N LYS A 1009 -30.22 26.99 -23.91
CA LYS A 1009 -29.50 26.44 -22.73
C LYS A 1009 -30.03 26.94 -21.38
N ASP A 1010 -30.21 28.25 -21.21
CA ASP A 1010 -30.66 28.82 -19.94
C ASP A 1010 -32.12 28.46 -19.63
N THR A 1011 -32.98 28.50 -20.66
CA THR A 1011 -34.39 28.10 -20.52
C THR A 1011 -34.54 26.61 -20.17
N SER A 1012 -33.72 25.74 -20.76
CA SER A 1012 -33.71 24.31 -20.43
C SER A 1012 -33.21 24.05 -19.01
N ALA A 1013 -32.13 24.74 -18.60
CA ALA A 1013 -31.58 24.59 -17.25
C ALA A 1013 -32.61 24.98 -16.19
N ALA A 1014 -33.27 26.12 -16.37
CA ALA A 1014 -34.32 26.58 -15.47
C ALA A 1014 -35.50 25.59 -15.39
N ALA A 1015 -35.95 25.07 -16.55
CA ALA A 1015 -37.03 24.09 -16.60
C ALA A 1015 -36.65 22.77 -15.90
N HIS A 1016 -35.46 22.24 -16.14
CA HIS A 1016 -35.00 20.99 -15.52
C HIS A 1016 -34.79 21.13 -14.00
N ILE A 1017 -34.24 22.26 -13.54
CA ILE A 1017 -34.12 22.58 -12.11
C ILE A 1017 -35.50 22.70 -11.46
N SER A 1018 -36.47 23.30 -12.17
CA SER A 1018 -37.86 23.37 -11.68
C SER A 1018 -38.51 21.99 -11.56
N ASN A 1019 -38.27 21.10 -12.52
CA ASN A 1019 -38.84 19.75 -12.51
C ASN A 1019 -38.38 18.90 -11.31
N VAL A 1020 -37.22 19.22 -10.71
CA VAL A 1020 -36.71 18.53 -9.50
C VAL A 1020 -37.06 19.28 -8.22
N GLY A 1021 -37.97 20.27 -8.29
CA GLY A 1021 -38.46 21.01 -7.13
C GLY A 1021 -37.48 22.02 -6.54
N LEU A 1022 -36.50 22.47 -7.33
CA LEU A 1022 -35.46 23.40 -6.88
C LEU A 1022 -35.63 24.83 -7.41
N SER A 1023 -36.82 25.17 -7.91
CA SER A 1023 -37.16 26.52 -8.35
C SER A 1023 -36.87 27.56 -7.27
N GLY A 1024 -36.08 28.58 -7.60
CA GLY A 1024 -35.70 29.65 -6.67
C GLY A 1024 -34.61 29.27 -5.65
N SER A 1025 -34.05 28.06 -5.71
CA SER A 1025 -32.88 27.72 -4.90
C SER A 1025 -31.65 28.46 -5.42
N ILE A 1026 -30.92 29.14 -4.52
CA ILE A 1026 -29.65 29.79 -4.85
C ILE A 1026 -28.59 28.71 -5.02
N THR A 1027 -28.17 28.48 -6.26
CA THR A 1027 -27.08 27.58 -6.64
C THR A 1027 -26.00 28.36 -7.35
N ILE A 1028 -24.75 28.06 -7.01
CA ILE A 1028 -23.59 28.92 -7.35
C ILE A 1028 -22.55 28.09 -8.09
N VAL A 1029 -21.94 28.69 -9.11
CA VAL A 1029 -20.74 28.20 -9.80
C VAL A 1029 -19.63 29.22 -9.59
N GLU A 1030 -18.42 28.72 -9.36
CA GLU A 1030 -17.23 29.56 -9.26
C GLU A 1030 -16.52 29.61 -10.62
N HIS A 1031 -16.34 30.81 -11.16
CA HIS A 1031 -15.64 31.04 -12.41
C HIS A 1031 -14.20 31.42 -12.10
N VAL A 1032 -13.24 30.60 -12.52
CA VAL A 1032 -11.83 30.74 -12.14
C VAL A 1032 -10.98 30.96 -13.39
N GLN A 1033 -10.21 32.05 -13.41
CA GLN A 1033 -9.18 32.27 -14.42
C GLN A 1033 -7.88 31.60 -13.95
N ILE A 1034 -7.36 30.68 -14.74
CA ILE A 1034 -6.10 29.99 -14.51
C ILE A 1034 -5.08 30.58 -15.49
N ASN A 1035 -4.04 31.19 -14.94
CA ASN A 1035 -2.93 31.72 -15.74
C ASN A 1035 -1.94 30.62 -16.12
#